data_AF-A0A1F8QBA2-F1
#
_entry.id   AF-A0A1F8QBA2-F1
#
_cell.length_a   1.000
_cell.length_b   1.000
_cell.length_c   1.000
_cell.angle_alpha   90.00
_cell.angle_beta   90.00
_cell.angle_gamma   90.00
#
_symmetry.space_group_name_H-M   'P 1'
#
loop_
_entity.id
_entity.type
_entity.pdbx_description
1 polymer ?
#
loop_
_entity_poly.entity_id
_entity_poly.type
_entity_poly.pdbx_seq_one_letter_code
_entity_poly.pdbx_strand_id
1 'polypeptide(L)'
;QTAGVEAEIAGADTSSAMITLSPALAYKTKLLSGLKTLDRFTVQAINPHALEGAELATFKVTVTTSSGTYTDTVNITADLPYAISTGLANVAVGIPVLLSSDTQAAYSWNIVPPTGSKAALTDSKTRNPSFTPDVAGKYTLTEGVSKAVLSVYAGTWEGAITGQDANGRPVAAGCTACHNGQIAPDNFTAWKESGHAEIFTQNINNPAGHWSFACASCHSVGYDGNNDNGGFDAAVAATGWKPPASGAVGLWTDIIAKYPTVAKAANIQCENCHGPNNGSTLHANGVEDAARLSISSDVCGTCHGEPARHGRYQQWEESGHANFELALDEATVETRGAFAGYCGRCHSAQGFLAWIQQSDLTKQIQGANGNATVAELTALGLTKATVQPQTCAVCHDPHDVGNLSGEPNTAKVRIVDNTSILPAGFQAKTVGKGATCMTCHNTRNALHNIDAPPTSYSAPHVAAQADVLMGENAYLVAPSQRSPHSYVKDTCVTCHMESTPPPAEFSYNLSGTNHSFAASIEICADCHSSAFNGEALQIGVEDKLEELGEEMAAYLLGKLPASVTVKDYTPHAFGGKNYDVKSNAVVIEKTNIASLAPTEPHGQQGFLFTLTNPVNVTYAPAGETVHTITVTVLEVQLGDVTTDGTTKVIAATDPFVQVGWNYFLIHGDNSKGVHNPAFVNEVLDASLEALK
;
A
#
# COMPACT_ATOMS: atom_id res chain seq x y z
N GLN A 1 31.46 -13.06 -7.04
CA GLN A 1 29.99 -13.02 -7.11
C GLN A 1 29.55 -11.56 -7.09
N THR A 2 28.52 -11.18 -7.84
CA THR A 2 28.01 -9.79 -7.89
C THR A 2 26.61 -9.63 -7.31
N ALA A 3 25.83 -10.70 -7.19
CA ALA A 3 24.51 -10.70 -6.56
C ALA A 3 24.12 -12.11 -6.06
N GLY A 4 23.06 -12.19 -5.24
CA GLY A 4 22.50 -13.43 -4.70
C GLY A 4 23.06 -13.86 -3.34
N VAL A 5 22.67 -15.05 -2.88
CA VAL A 5 23.18 -15.67 -1.65
C VAL A 5 24.65 -16.02 -1.81
N GLU A 6 25.48 -15.64 -0.85
CA GLU A 6 26.94 -15.84 -0.91
C GLU A 6 27.29 -17.32 -1.17
N ALA A 7 28.13 -17.55 -2.18
CA ALA A 7 28.65 -18.85 -2.58
C ALA A 7 30.16 -18.90 -2.39
N GLU A 8 30.68 -20.07 -2.04
CA GLU A 8 32.12 -20.29 -1.96
C GLU A 8 32.70 -20.49 -3.36
N ILE A 9 33.78 -19.76 -3.67
CA ILE A 9 34.46 -19.82 -4.97
C ILE A 9 35.88 -20.34 -4.77
N ALA A 10 36.15 -21.55 -5.28
CA ALA A 10 37.48 -22.13 -5.30
C ALA A 10 38.11 -21.99 -6.70
N GLY A 11 39.37 -21.53 -6.75
CA GLY A 11 40.10 -21.38 -8.02
C GLY A 11 39.63 -20.21 -8.89
N ALA A 12 39.19 -19.10 -8.28
CA ALA A 12 38.64 -17.92 -8.95
C ALA A 12 39.54 -17.35 -10.07
N ASP A 13 40.86 -17.42 -9.90
CA ASP A 13 41.85 -16.91 -10.85
C ASP A 13 42.46 -18.01 -11.75
N THR A 14 41.80 -19.16 -11.84
CA THR A 14 42.27 -20.30 -12.66
C THR A 14 41.37 -20.51 -13.87
N SER A 15 41.79 -21.38 -14.79
CA SER A 15 40.98 -21.75 -15.97
C SER A 15 39.66 -22.46 -15.63
N SER A 16 39.48 -22.90 -14.38
CA SER A 16 38.28 -23.58 -13.91
C SER A 16 37.98 -23.20 -12.46
N ALA A 17 36.89 -22.47 -12.24
CA ALA A 17 36.39 -22.18 -10.90
C ALA A 17 35.36 -23.24 -10.48
N MET A 18 35.37 -23.61 -9.20
CA MET A 18 34.30 -24.40 -8.59
C MET A 18 33.47 -23.48 -7.70
N ILE A 19 32.15 -23.50 -7.91
CA ILE A 19 31.18 -22.72 -7.13
C ILE A 19 30.39 -23.67 -6.25
N THR A 20 30.48 -23.48 -4.94
CA THR A 20 29.67 -24.22 -3.95
C THR A 20 28.60 -23.28 -3.41
N LEU A 21 27.35 -23.58 -3.73
CA LEU A 21 26.20 -22.81 -3.27
C LEU A 21 25.96 -23.05 -1.77
N SER A 22 25.48 -22.01 -1.08
CA SER A 22 25.10 -22.09 0.34
C SER A 22 23.95 -23.09 0.60
N PRO A 23 23.76 -23.55 1.86
CA PRO A 23 22.64 -24.42 2.21
C PRO A 23 21.27 -23.76 1.98
N ALA A 24 20.22 -24.58 1.79
CA ALA A 24 18.85 -24.12 1.55
C ALA A 24 18.32 -23.11 2.60
N LEU A 25 18.79 -23.19 3.85
CA LEU A 25 18.42 -22.23 4.90
C LEU A 25 18.86 -20.79 4.57
N ALA A 26 20.00 -20.61 3.92
CA ALA A 26 20.48 -19.29 3.51
C ALA A 26 19.58 -18.70 2.41
N TYR A 27 19.17 -19.53 1.46
CA TYR A 27 18.21 -19.16 0.40
C TYR A 27 16.82 -18.87 0.95
N LYS A 28 16.31 -19.67 1.90
CA LYS A 28 15.06 -19.38 2.62
C LYS A 28 15.12 -18.05 3.37
N THR A 29 16.23 -17.77 4.05
CA THR A 29 16.45 -16.48 4.72
C THR A 29 16.43 -15.32 3.72
N LYS A 30 17.07 -15.50 2.55
CA LYS A 30 17.06 -14.51 1.47
C LYS A 30 15.65 -14.28 0.92
N LEU A 31 14.88 -15.35 0.68
CA LEU A 31 13.47 -15.25 0.30
C LEU A 31 12.68 -14.43 1.32
N LEU A 32 12.75 -14.78 2.60
CA LEU A 32 12.02 -14.07 3.66
C LEU A 32 12.44 -12.59 3.78
N SER A 33 13.70 -12.26 3.47
CA SER A 33 14.17 -10.86 3.44
C SER A 33 13.60 -10.04 2.28
N GLY A 34 13.18 -10.71 1.19
CA GLY A 34 12.53 -10.08 0.04
C GLY A 34 11.01 -10.04 0.14
N LEU A 35 10.43 -10.55 1.24
CA LEU A 35 8.99 -10.58 1.48
C LEU A 35 8.65 -9.69 2.68
N LYS A 36 7.52 -8.98 2.63
CA LYS A 36 6.96 -8.34 3.82
C LYS A 36 6.38 -9.40 4.75
N THR A 37 7.19 -9.87 5.70
CA THR A 37 6.76 -10.82 6.73
C THR A 37 6.13 -10.07 7.91
N LEU A 38 4.82 -10.22 8.08
CA LEU A 38 4.06 -9.58 9.15
C LEU A 38 4.03 -10.43 10.42
N ASP A 39 3.88 -9.77 11.57
CA ASP A 39 3.51 -10.43 12.83
C ASP A 39 2.03 -10.85 12.77
N ARG A 40 1.79 -11.93 12.02
CA ARG A 40 0.47 -12.51 11.79
C ARG A 40 0.58 -14.02 11.66
N PHE A 41 -0.41 -14.71 12.20
CA PHE A 41 -0.63 -16.13 11.98
C PHE A 41 -1.37 -16.38 10.66
N THR A 42 -0.62 -16.63 9.58
CA THR A 42 -1.18 -16.66 8.21
C THR A 42 -0.40 -17.57 7.27
N VAL A 43 -0.94 -17.78 6.06
CA VAL A 43 -0.14 -18.21 4.91
C VAL A 43 0.66 -17.00 4.42
N GLN A 44 1.98 -17.19 4.24
CA GLN A 44 2.86 -16.17 3.70
C GLN A 44 2.74 -16.17 2.17
N ALA A 45 2.39 -15.03 1.60
CA ALA A 45 2.43 -14.83 0.16
C ALA A 45 3.89 -14.83 -0.35
N ILE A 46 4.07 -15.27 -1.59
CA ILE A 46 5.36 -15.33 -2.27
C ILE A 46 5.16 -14.73 -3.67
N ASN A 47 5.82 -13.62 -3.95
CA ASN A 47 5.82 -12.98 -5.26
C ASN A 47 7.04 -13.42 -6.11
N PRO A 48 6.98 -13.30 -7.46
CA PRO A 48 8.07 -13.72 -8.35
C PRO A 48 9.40 -13.06 -8.05
N HIS A 49 9.41 -11.74 -7.82
CA HIS A 49 10.63 -10.99 -7.52
C HIS A 49 11.40 -11.56 -6.32
N ALA A 50 10.71 -11.83 -5.22
CA ALA A 50 11.33 -12.35 -4.01
C ALA A 50 11.83 -13.78 -4.17
N LEU A 51 11.08 -14.63 -4.89
CA LEU A 51 11.46 -16.02 -5.13
C LEU A 51 12.66 -16.10 -6.08
N GLU A 52 12.52 -15.55 -7.28
CA GLU A 52 13.57 -15.57 -8.30
C GLU A 52 14.85 -14.87 -7.80
N GLY A 53 14.69 -13.73 -7.12
CA GLY A 53 15.81 -12.98 -6.54
C GLY A 53 16.50 -13.71 -5.38
N ALA A 54 15.81 -14.64 -4.71
CA ALA A 54 16.42 -15.49 -3.70
C ALA A 54 17.18 -16.66 -4.33
N GLU A 55 16.63 -17.28 -5.36
CA GLU A 55 17.20 -18.46 -6.03
C GLU A 55 18.41 -18.11 -6.91
N LEU A 56 18.48 -16.89 -7.44
CA LEU A 56 19.50 -16.48 -8.40
C LEU A 56 20.81 -16.01 -7.73
N ALA A 57 21.93 -16.65 -8.08
CA ALA A 57 23.28 -16.17 -7.80
C ALA A 57 23.98 -15.73 -9.10
N THR A 58 24.44 -14.48 -9.15
CA THR A 58 25.10 -13.91 -10.33
C THR A 58 26.60 -13.76 -10.12
N PHE A 59 27.38 -14.22 -11.10
CA PHE A 59 28.84 -14.19 -11.08
C PHE A 59 29.37 -13.43 -12.28
N LYS A 60 30.23 -12.44 -12.05
CA LYS A 60 31.00 -11.81 -13.12
C LYS A 60 32.24 -12.65 -13.43
N VAL A 61 32.37 -13.08 -14.68
CA VAL A 61 33.54 -13.79 -15.20
C VAL A 61 34.37 -12.79 -16.00
N THR A 62 35.69 -12.80 -15.79
CA THR A 62 36.62 -11.93 -16.51
C THR A 62 37.68 -12.79 -17.18
N VAL A 63 37.91 -12.58 -18.47
CA VAL A 63 38.96 -13.23 -19.25
C VAL A 63 39.89 -12.15 -19.78
N THR A 64 41.17 -12.24 -19.44
CA THR A 64 42.22 -11.38 -20.00
C THR A 64 43.02 -12.16 -21.02
N THR A 65 43.08 -11.67 -22.25
CA THR A 65 43.86 -12.24 -23.35
C THR A 65 44.90 -11.23 -23.82
N SER A 66 45.71 -11.60 -24.81
CA SER A 66 46.64 -10.67 -25.47
C SER A 66 45.93 -9.52 -26.23
N SER A 67 44.65 -9.66 -26.55
CA SER A 67 43.86 -8.66 -27.30
C SER A 67 43.02 -7.73 -26.41
N GLY A 68 42.92 -8.00 -25.10
CA GLY A 68 42.18 -7.18 -24.16
C GLY A 68 41.58 -7.96 -22.99
N THR A 69 40.77 -7.27 -22.19
CA THR A 69 40.00 -7.86 -21.08
C THR A 69 38.53 -7.86 -21.45
N TYR A 70 37.90 -9.03 -21.30
CA TYR A 70 36.50 -9.27 -21.62
C TYR A 70 35.78 -9.71 -20.35
N THR A 71 34.56 -9.21 -20.14
CA THR A 71 33.76 -9.57 -18.97
C THR A 71 32.37 -9.98 -19.38
N ASP A 72 31.82 -10.97 -18.70
CA ASP A 72 30.42 -11.40 -18.84
C ASP A 72 29.85 -11.81 -17.48
N THR A 73 28.54 -12.05 -17.41
CA THR A 73 27.86 -12.54 -16.22
C THR A 73 27.26 -13.92 -16.45
N VAL A 74 27.41 -14.80 -15.46
CA VAL A 74 26.79 -16.13 -15.42
C VAL A 74 25.84 -16.17 -14.25
N ASN A 75 24.64 -16.68 -14.48
CA ASN A 75 23.63 -16.91 -13.46
C ASN A 75 23.55 -18.40 -13.11
N ILE A 76 23.46 -18.70 -11.82
CA ILE A 76 23.21 -20.05 -11.29
C ILE A 76 21.96 -19.96 -10.41
N THR A 77 20.98 -20.81 -10.70
CA THR A 77 19.73 -20.90 -9.93
C THR A 77 19.82 -22.02 -8.91
N ALA A 78 19.47 -21.73 -7.66
CA ALA A 78 19.27 -22.70 -6.59
C ALA A 78 17.77 -22.86 -6.35
N ASP A 79 17.15 -23.86 -6.97
CA ASP A 79 15.71 -24.08 -6.89
C ASP A 79 15.27 -24.30 -5.43
N LEU A 80 14.42 -23.42 -4.93
CA LEU A 80 13.78 -23.55 -3.64
C LEU A 80 12.52 -24.42 -3.77
N PRO A 81 12.12 -25.15 -2.72
CA PRO A 81 10.92 -25.98 -2.74
C PRO A 81 9.65 -25.14 -2.54
N TYR A 82 9.62 -23.88 -2.98
CA TYR A 82 8.49 -22.98 -2.81
C TYR A 82 7.91 -22.59 -4.16
N ALA A 83 6.65 -22.20 -4.17
CA ALA A 83 5.96 -21.69 -5.35
C ALA A 83 5.44 -20.28 -5.09
N ILE A 84 5.14 -19.58 -6.19
CA ILE A 84 4.40 -18.31 -6.14
C ILE A 84 3.06 -18.54 -5.44
N SER A 85 2.70 -17.66 -4.51
CA SER A 85 1.55 -17.83 -3.63
C SER A 85 0.86 -16.50 -3.37
N THR A 86 -0.46 -16.51 -3.45
CA THR A 86 -1.33 -15.35 -3.15
C THR A 86 -1.41 -15.02 -1.66
N GLY A 87 -0.93 -15.91 -0.78
CA GLY A 87 -1.14 -15.81 0.67
C GLY A 87 -2.53 -16.21 1.14
N LEU A 88 -3.39 -16.72 0.24
CA LEU A 88 -4.70 -17.26 0.62
C LEU A 88 -4.54 -18.54 1.44
N ALA A 89 -5.53 -18.79 2.30
CA ALA A 89 -5.65 -20.06 3.00
C ALA A 89 -6.37 -21.14 2.16
N ASN A 90 -6.93 -20.79 1.00
CA ASN A 90 -7.42 -21.73 0.00
C ASN A 90 -6.34 -21.97 -1.07
N VAL A 91 -5.72 -23.15 -1.04
CA VAL A 91 -4.47 -23.47 -1.75
C VAL A 91 -4.65 -24.68 -2.65
N ALA A 92 -3.74 -24.86 -3.62
CA ALA A 92 -3.74 -26.03 -4.49
C ALA A 92 -3.02 -27.22 -3.85
N VAL A 93 -3.57 -28.43 -4.06
CA VAL A 93 -2.90 -29.68 -3.74
C VAL A 93 -1.61 -29.79 -4.55
N GLY A 94 -0.55 -30.32 -3.92
CA GLY A 94 0.77 -30.46 -4.50
C GLY A 94 1.66 -29.22 -4.38
N ILE A 95 1.09 -28.07 -3.99
CA ILE A 95 1.81 -26.80 -3.95
C ILE A 95 2.29 -26.44 -2.54
N PRO A 96 3.60 -26.26 -2.32
CA PRO A 96 4.16 -25.91 -1.02
C PRO A 96 3.56 -24.64 -0.44
N VAL A 97 3.14 -24.70 0.83
CA VAL A 97 2.57 -23.59 1.59
C VAL A 97 3.58 -23.13 2.61
N LEU A 98 4.03 -21.89 2.50
CA LEU A 98 4.84 -21.21 3.52
C LEU A 98 3.92 -20.55 4.54
N LEU A 99 4.18 -20.77 5.81
CA LEU A 99 3.41 -20.20 6.92
C LEU A 99 4.19 -19.05 7.57
N SER A 100 3.48 -18.19 8.29
CA SER A 100 4.07 -17.18 9.17
C SER A 100 3.32 -17.12 10.49
N SER A 101 4.01 -16.67 11.52
CA SER A 101 3.47 -16.39 12.85
C SER A 101 4.02 -15.05 13.35
N ASP A 102 3.42 -14.57 14.43
CA ASP A 102 3.94 -13.47 15.24
C ASP A 102 5.38 -13.74 15.70
N THR A 103 6.16 -12.68 15.89
CA THR A 103 7.48 -12.79 16.49
C THR A 103 7.37 -13.27 17.95
N GLN A 104 8.01 -14.40 18.25
CA GLN A 104 8.01 -15.03 19.58
C GLN A 104 9.35 -15.72 19.87
N ALA A 105 9.61 -15.99 21.16
CA ALA A 105 10.89 -16.53 21.63
C ALA A 105 11.15 -17.98 21.19
N ALA A 106 10.11 -18.77 20.95
CA ALA A 106 10.18 -20.16 20.50
C ALA A 106 8.91 -20.52 19.75
N TYR A 107 8.96 -21.52 18.86
CA TYR A 107 7.82 -21.97 18.05
C TYR A 107 7.62 -23.49 18.19
N SER A 108 6.37 -23.93 18.10
CA SER A 108 6.01 -25.34 18.18
C SER A 108 4.76 -25.63 17.34
N TRP A 109 4.92 -25.69 16.03
CA TRP A 109 3.83 -25.92 15.11
C TRP A 109 3.41 -27.40 15.05
N ASN A 110 2.10 -27.61 15.02
CA ASN A 110 1.48 -28.90 14.77
C ASN A 110 0.51 -28.81 13.59
N ILE A 111 0.38 -29.90 12.83
CA ILE A 111 -0.56 -30.04 11.72
C ILE A 111 -1.50 -31.21 11.97
N VAL A 112 -2.79 -30.98 11.79
CA VAL A 112 -3.83 -32.01 11.73
C VAL A 112 -4.34 -32.05 10.28
N PRO A 113 -3.86 -33.00 9.47
CA PRO A 113 -4.27 -33.12 8.08
C PRO A 113 -5.63 -33.82 7.91
N PRO A 114 -6.27 -33.72 6.72
CA PRO A 114 -7.45 -34.51 6.40
C PRO A 114 -7.11 -36.02 6.32
N THR A 115 -8.13 -36.87 6.39
CA THR A 115 -7.93 -38.33 6.32
C THR A 115 -7.26 -38.74 5.01
N GLY A 116 -6.21 -39.56 5.10
CA GLY A 116 -5.46 -40.06 3.94
C GLY A 116 -4.23 -39.22 3.57
N SER A 117 -4.12 -37.98 4.07
CA SER A 117 -2.94 -37.14 3.88
C SER A 117 -1.75 -37.62 4.70
N LYS A 118 -0.55 -37.50 4.11
CA LYS A 118 0.76 -37.74 4.72
C LYS A 118 1.57 -36.45 4.90
N ALA A 119 0.97 -35.30 4.60
CA ALA A 119 1.63 -34.00 4.77
C ALA A 119 2.21 -33.84 6.18
N ALA A 120 3.44 -33.32 6.22
CA ALA A 120 4.17 -33.02 7.43
C ALA A 120 4.78 -31.62 7.34
N LEU A 121 5.01 -31.00 8.49
CA LEU A 121 5.66 -29.71 8.57
C LEU A 121 7.18 -29.85 8.46
N THR A 122 7.77 -29.00 7.65
CA THR A 122 9.20 -28.68 7.64
C THR A 122 9.43 -27.46 8.53
N ASP A 123 10.54 -27.47 9.28
CA ASP A 123 10.93 -26.37 10.18
C ASP A 123 9.88 -25.97 11.23
N SER A 124 9.15 -26.94 11.80
CA SER A 124 8.05 -26.71 12.77
C SER A 124 8.44 -26.00 14.08
N LYS A 125 9.73 -25.76 14.31
CA LYS A 125 10.27 -25.01 15.46
C LYS A 125 10.72 -23.59 15.09
N THR A 126 10.41 -23.14 13.88
CA THR A 126 10.74 -21.80 13.39
C THR A 126 9.49 -20.94 13.22
N ARG A 127 9.69 -19.64 12.98
CA ARG A 127 8.60 -18.69 12.68
C ARG A 127 7.84 -19.05 11.41
N ASN A 128 8.56 -19.54 10.40
CA ASN A 128 8.04 -19.74 9.05
C ASN A 128 8.21 -21.21 8.62
N PRO A 129 7.45 -22.15 9.19
CA PRO A 129 7.43 -23.52 8.70
C PRO A 129 6.73 -23.60 7.35
N SER A 130 6.88 -24.75 6.68
CA SER A 130 6.14 -25.03 5.44
C SER A 130 5.61 -26.46 5.42
N PHE A 131 4.62 -26.72 4.60
CA PHE A 131 4.17 -28.07 4.27
C PHE A 131 3.60 -28.10 2.86
N THR A 132 3.49 -29.29 2.27
CA THR A 132 2.81 -29.48 0.99
C THR A 132 1.52 -30.26 1.23
N PRO A 133 0.33 -29.68 0.98
CA PRO A 133 -0.91 -30.43 1.01
C PRO A 133 -0.92 -31.46 -0.11
N ASP A 134 -1.17 -32.71 0.23
CA ASP A 134 -1.12 -33.86 -0.69
C ASP A 134 -2.50 -34.48 -0.97
N VAL A 135 -3.54 -34.05 -0.24
CA VAL A 135 -4.91 -34.50 -0.41
C VAL A 135 -5.85 -33.31 -0.25
N ALA A 136 -6.93 -33.26 -1.04
CA ALA A 136 -7.94 -32.22 -0.90
C ALA A 136 -8.63 -32.28 0.47
N GLY A 137 -8.88 -31.12 1.07
CA GLY A 137 -9.56 -30.98 2.36
C GLY A 137 -8.93 -29.98 3.30
N LYS A 138 -9.40 -29.99 4.56
CA LYS A 138 -8.98 -29.04 5.59
C LYS A 138 -7.76 -29.54 6.35
N TYR A 139 -6.71 -28.74 6.36
CA TYR A 139 -5.53 -28.85 7.21
C TYR A 139 -5.65 -27.85 8.36
N THR A 140 -5.56 -28.32 9.61
CA THR A 140 -5.61 -27.45 10.79
C THR A 140 -4.21 -27.32 11.38
N LEU A 141 -3.67 -26.11 11.36
CA LEU A 141 -2.37 -25.75 11.90
C LEU A 141 -2.56 -25.13 13.28
N THR A 142 -1.72 -25.50 14.24
CA THR A 142 -1.76 -24.95 15.59
C THR A 142 -0.35 -24.60 16.06
N GLU A 143 -0.16 -23.38 16.54
CA GLU A 143 1.09 -22.96 17.17
C GLU A 143 1.02 -23.20 18.68
N GLY A 144 1.97 -23.98 19.20
CA GLY A 144 1.94 -24.48 20.56
C GLY A 144 2.16 -23.41 21.64
N VAL A 145 2.78 -22.28 21.34
CA VAL A 145 3.08 -21.21 22.30
C VAL A 145 1.95 -20.18 22.37
N SER A 146 1.59 -19.56 21.23
CA SER A 146 0.51 -18.58 21.09
C SER A 146 -0.88 -19.20 21.13
N LYS A 147 -0.98 -20.51 20.88
CA LYS A 147 -2.24 -21.25 20.71
C LYS A 147 -3.06 -20.81 19.50
N ALA A 148 -2.46 -20.03 18.60
CA ALA A 148 -3.12 -19.62 17.37
C ALA A 148 -3.46 -20.84 16.49
N VAL A 149 -4.59 -20.77 15.81
CA VAL A 149 -5.10 -21.82 14.92
C VAL A 149 -5.37 -21.23 13.54
N LEU A 150 -4.86 -21.90 12.50
CA LEU A 150 -5.00 -21.51 11.11
C LEU A 150 -5.56 -22.72 10.36
N SER A 151 -6.61 -22.48 9.58
CA SER A 151 -7.18 -23.50 8.72
C SER A 151 -6.74 -23.23 7.28
N VAL A 152 -6.03 -24.18 6.68
CA VAL A 152 -5.68 -24.17 5.26
C VAL A 152 -6.55 -25.21 4.56
N TYR A 153 -7.11 -24.84 3.41
CA TYR A 153 -8.05 -25.64 2.64
C TYR A 153 -7.40 -25.95 1.30
N ALA A 154 -7.15 -27.23 1.03
CA ALA A 154 -6.50 -27.66 -0.20
C ALA A 154 -7.51 -28.19 -1.20
N GLY A 155 -7.43 -27.73 -2.44
CA GLY A 155 -8.27 -28.18 -3.55
C GLY A 155 -7.51 -28.33 -4.87
N THR A 156 -8.23 -28.64 -5.93
CA THR A 156 -7.75 -28.74 -7.31
C THR A 156 -8.41 -27.67 -8.17
N TRP A 157 -7.70 -27.22 -9.19
CA TRP A 157 -8.20 -26.24 -10.16
C TRP A 157 -9.29 -26.85 -11.04
N GLU A 158 -10.24 -26.02 -11.48
CA GLU A 158 -11.39 -26.46 -12.27
C GLU A 158 -11.47 -25.77 -13.64
N GLY A 159 -11.20 -24.46 -13.67
CA GLY A 159 -11.46 -23.58 -14.80
C GLY A 159 -12.96 -23.37 -15.07
N ALA A 160 -13.32 -22.24 -15.68
CA ALA A 160 -14.69 -21.81 -15.87
C ALA A 160 -15.13 -21.72 -17.34
N ILE A 161 -14.20 -21.55 -18.27
CA ILE A 161 -14.52 -21.19 -19.65
C ILE A 161 -15.11 -22.39 -20.39
N THR A 162 -16.28 -22.18 -21.00
CA THR A 162 -17.02 -23.18 -21.79
C THR A 162 -17.22 -22.77 -23.24
N GLY A 163 -16.89 -21.52 -23.58
CA GLY A 163 -17.02 -20.97 -24.92
C GLY A 163 -16.76 -19.46 -24.93
N GLN A 164 -17.22 -18.81 -26.00
CA GLN A 164 -17.13 -17.37 -26.18
C GLN A 164 -18.45 -16.76 -26.68
N ASP A 165 -18.70 -15.50 -26.37
CA ASP A 165 -19.84 -14.74 -26.89
C ASP A 165 -19.55 -14.10 -28.26
N ALA A 166 -20.50 -13.32 -28.78
CA ALA A 166 -20.38 -12.66 -30.09
C ALA A 166 -19.23 -11.65 -30.17
N ASN A 167 -18.76 -11.13 -29.01
CA ASN A 167 -17.64 -10.22 -28.92
C ASN A 167 -16.31 -10.95 -28.64
N GLY A 168 -16.32 -12.30 -28.60
CA GLY A 168 -15.14 -13.12 -28.31
C GLY A 168 -14.81 -13.23 -26.82
N ARG A 169 -15.69 -12.76 -25.93
CA ARG A 169 -15.50 -12.79 -24.47
C ARG A 169 -15.90 -14.14 -23.88
N PRO A 170 -15.31 -14.57 -22.75
CA PRO A 170 -15.56 -15.90 -22.21
C PRO A 170 -17.02 -16.10 -21.75
N VAL A 171 -17.52 -17.32 -21.96
CA VAL A 171 -18.80 -17.81 -21.42
C VAL A 171 -18.54 -18.92 -20.41
N ALA A 172 -19.12 -18.82 -19.22
CA ALA A 172 -19.00 -19.82 -18.15
C ALA A 172 -20.37 -20.24 -17.62
N ALA A 173 -20.98 -21.26 -18.23
CA ALA A 173 -22.32 -21.73 -17.83
C ALA A 173 -22.36 -22.25 -16.38
N GLY A 174 -21.27 -22.88 -15.91
CA GLY A 174 -21.18 -23.38 -14.54
C GLY A 174 -21.16 -22.26 -13.49
N CYS A 175 -20.40 -21.20 -13.71
CA CYS A 175 -20.29 -20.08 -12.77
C CYS A 175 -21.57 -19.24 -12.75
N THR A 176 -22.10 -18.90 -13.93
CA THR A 176 -23.29 -18.05 -14.08
C THR A 176 -24.59 -18.71 -13.62
N ALA A 177 -24.59 -20.03 -13.40
CA ALA A 177 -25.71 -20.72 -12.77
C ALA A 177 -25.96 -20.24 -11.33
N CYS A 178 -24.89 -19.88 -10.60
CA CYS A 178 -24.97 -19.37 -9.22
C CYS A 178 -24.65 -17.87 -9.12
N HIS A 179 -23.66 -17.38 -9.87
CA HIS A 179 -23.26 -15.97 -9.89
C HIS A 179 -24.16 -15.16 -10.84
N ASN A 180 -25.41 -14.98 -10.43
CA ASN A 180 -26.48 -14.32 -11.20
C ASN A 180 -27.16 -13.18 -10.43
N GLY A 181 -26.61 -12.79 -9.28
CA GLY A 181 -27.15 -11.77 -8.39
C GLY A 181 -28.33 -12.23 -7.54
N GLN A 182 -28.76 -13.50 -7.65
CA GLN A 182 -29.83 -14.10 -6.84
C GLN A 182 -29.29 -15.15 -5.85
N ILE A 183 -28.42 -16.06 -6.32
CA ILE A 183 -27.81 -17.10 -5.47
C ILE A 183 -26.49 -16.57 -4.87
N ALA A 184 -25.66 -15.95 -5.70
CA ALA A 184 -24.41 -15.30 -5.32
C ALA A 184 -24.25 -13.99 -6.10
N PRO A 185 -23.41 -13.04 -5.63
CA PRO A 185 -23.10 -11.81 -6.36
C PRO A 185 -22.65 -12.10 -7.79
N ASP A 186 -23.18 -11.33 -8.74
CA ASP A 186 -22.77 -11.40 -10.15
C ASP A 186 -21.55 -10.51 -10.38
N ASN A 187 -20.38 -11.07 -10.08
CA ASN A 187 -19.10 -10.48 -10.47
C ASN A 187 -18.64 -10.92 -11.87
N PHE A 188 -19.26 -11.97 -12.44
CA PHE A 188 -18.86 -12.53 -13.73
C PHE A 188 -19.17 -11.58 -14.88
N THR A 189 -20.34 -10.93 -14.85
CA THR A 189 -20.81 -10.06 -15.93
C THR A 189 -19.87 -8.88 -16.19
N ALA A 190 -19.33 -8.24 -15.13
CA ALA A 190 -18.33 -7.20 -15.28
C ALA A 190 -16.95 -7.80 -15.60
N TRP A 191 -16.54 -8.84 -14.86
CA TRP A 191 -15.20 -9.42 -14.99
C TRP A 191 -14.90 -9.92 -16.41
N LYS A 192 -15.88 -10.49 -17.13
CA LYS A 192 -15.67 -11.00 -18.49
C LYS A 192 -15.29 -9.91 -19.50
N GLU A 193 -15.42 -8.63 -19.15
CA GLU A 193 -15.00 -7.48 -19.95
C GLU A 193 -13.69 -6.84 -19.45
N SER A 194 -13.03 -7.47 -18.49
CA SER A 194 -11.72 -7.06 -17.98
C SER A 194 -10.58 -7.62 -18.83
N GLY A 195 -9.41 -7.01 -18.74
CA GLY A 195 -8.19 -7.53 -19.38
C GLY A 195 -7.77 -8.91 -18.84
N HIS A 196 -8.08 -9.20 -17.58
CA HIS A 196 -7.81 -10.52 -16.97
C HIS A 196 -8.54 -11.64 -17.71
N ALA A 197 -9.80 -11.41 -18.09
CA ALA A 197 -10.63 -12.39 -18.79
C ALA A 197 -10.21 -12.65 -20.24
N GLU A 198 -9.32 -11.82 -20.81
CA GLU A 198 -9.03 -11.82 -22.24
C GLU A 198 -7.55 -11.97 -22.59
N ILE A 199 -6.60 -11.85 -21.65
CA ILE A 199 -5.17 -11.71 -21.97
C ILE A 199 -4.56 -12.87 -22.77
N PHE A 200 -4.89 -14.12 -22.46
CA PHE A 200 -4.45 -15.28 -23.24
C PHE A 200 -5.11 -15.24 -24.63
N THR A 201 -6.42 -15.02 -24.66
CA THR A 201 -7.22 -15.00 -25.88
C THR A 201 -6.76 -13.90 -26.84
N GLN A 202 -6.47 -12.70 -26.35
CA GLN A 202 -5.99 -11.57 -27.14
C GLN A 202 -4.64 -11.88 -27.79
N ASN A 203 -3.70 -12.49 -27.05
CA ASN A 203 -2.39 -12.87 -27.61
C ASN A 203 -2.49 -14.00 -28.64
N ILE A 204 -3.37 -14.98 -28.42
CA ILE A 204 -3.58 -16.08 -29.37
C ILE A 204 -4.31 -15.63 -30.64
N ASN A 205 -5.28 -14.72 -30.54
CA ASN A 205 -6.08 -14.28 -31.69
C ASN A 205 -5.47 -13.13 -32.50
N ASN A 206 -4.41 -12.50 -32.01
CA ASN A 206 -3.76 -11.38 -32.69
C ASN A 206 -2.63 -11.87 -33.60
N PRO A 207 -2.62 -11.57 -34.92
CA PRO A 207 -1.49 -11.88 -35.80
C PRO A 207 -0.12 -11.32 -35.35
N ALA A 208 -0.13 -10.22 -34.60
CA ALA A 208 1.08 -9.65 -33.97
C ALA A 208 1.32 -10.18 -32.54
N GLY A 209 0.41 -11.01 -32.03
CA GLY A 209 0.48 -11.59 -30.70
C GLY A 209 1.49 -12.73 -30.63
N HIS A 210 2.08 -12.87 -29.44
CA HIS A 210 2.99 -13.95 -29.11
C HIS A 210 2.56 -14.56 -27.78
N TRP A 211 2.57 -15.87 -27.69
CA TRP A 211 2.28 -16.58 -26.45
C TRP A 211 3.14 -17.84 -26.35
N SER A 212 3.69 -18.10 -25.16
CA SER A 212 4.45 -19.30 -24.85
C SER A 212 4.14 -19.78 -23.43
N PHE A 213 4.63 -20.97 -23.06
CA PHE A 213 4.44 -21.49 -21.70
C PHE A 213 5.05 -20.61 -20.60
N ALA A 214 6.00 -19.73 -20.92
CA ALA A 214 6.50 -18.74 -19.97
C ALA A 214 5.41 -17.74 -19.54
N CYS A 215 4.37 -17.54 -20.37
CA CYS A 215 3.23 -16.69 -20.03
C CYS A 215 2.18 -17.41 -19.18
N ALA A 216 2.23 -18.75 -19.08
CA ALA A 216 1.15 -19.54 -18.49
C ALA A 216 1.06 -19.39 -16.97
N SER A 217 2.18 -19.13 -16.28
CA SER A 217 2.22 -18.89 -14.83
C SER A 217 1.26 -17.78 -14.39
N CYS A 218 1.12 -16.74 -15.22
CA CYS A 218 0.22 -15.61 -14.95
C CYS A 218 -1.06 -15.66 -15.79
N HIS A 219 -1.02 -16.13 -17.05
CA HIS A 219 -2.13 -15.98 -18.01
C HIS A 219 -2.98 -17.26 -18.17
N SER A 220 -2.98 -18.13 -17.17
CA SER A 220 -3.83 -19.32 -17.13
C SER A 220 -4.18 -19.72 -15.70
N VAL A 221 -5.14 -20.62 -15.53
CA VAL A 221 -5.53 -21.15 -14.22
C VAL A 221 -4.61 -22.30 -13.84
N GLY A 222 -3.90 -22.15 -12.73
CA GLY A 222 -3.22 -23.27 -12.07
C GLY A 222 -2.00 -23.85 -12.81
N TYR A 223 -1.24 -23.02 -13.52
CA TYR A 223 0.01 -23.49 -14.13
C TYR A 223 1.18 -23.43 -13.14
N ASP A 224 1.70 -24.59 -12.75
CA ASP A 224 2.74 -24.69 -11.70
C ASP A 224 3.89 -25.67 -12.01
N GLY A 225 3.99 -26.14 -13.26
CA GLY A 225 5.17 -26.86 -13.74
C GLY A 225 5.09 -28.39 -13.66
N ASN A 226 3.87 -28.95 -13.76
CA ASN A 226 3.48 -30.36 -13.87
C ASN A 226 2.97 -31.03 -12.58
N ASN A 227 2.28 -30.32 -11.69
CA ASN A 227 1.46 -31.02 -10.69
C ASN A 227 0.12 -31.42 -11.33
N ASP A 228 -0.30 -32.67 -11.12
CA ASP A 228 -1.63 -33.10 -11.57
C ASP A 228 -2.69 -32.68 -10.55
N ASN A 229 -2.97 -31.36 -10.50
CA ASN A 229 -3.93 -30.74 -9.61
C ASN A 229 -5.09 -30.06 -10.37
N GLY A 230 -5.33 -30.48 -11.62
CA GLY A 230 -6.42 -29.98 -12.47
C GLY A 230 -6.14 -28.65 -13.18
N GLY A 231 -4.93 -28.10 -13.07
CA GLY A 231 -4.52 -26.84 -13.70
C GLY A 231 -4.37 -26.88 -15.22
N PHE A 232 -3.94 -25.75 -15.78
CA PHE A 232 -3.71 -25.60 -17.22
C PHE A 232 -2.63 -26.56 -17.73
N ASP A 233 -1.57 -26.80 -16.97
CA ASP A 233 -0.52 -27.77 -17.29
C ASP A 233 -1.04 -29.21 -17.35
N ALA A 234 -1.92 -29.61 -16.44
CA ALA A 234 -2.60 -30.91 -16.50
C ALA A 234 -3.45 -31.05 -17.77
N ALA A 235 -4.20 -30.00 -18.15
CA ALA A 235 -4.97 -29.97 -19.39
C ALA A 235 -4.09 -30.05 -20.66
N VAL A 236 -2.95 -29.37 -20.65
CA VAL A 236 -1.96 -29.41 -21.72
C VAL A 236 -1.33 -30.80 -21.84
N ALA A 237 -0.91 -31.41 -20.72
CA ALA A 237 -0.34 -32.74 -20.69
C ALA A 237 -1.33 -33.79 -21.21
N ALA A 238 -2.60 -33.71 -20.79
CA ALA A 238 -3.65 -34.63 -21.20
C ALA A 238 -3.99 -34.56 -22.70
N THR A 239 -3.86 -33.39 -23.31
CA THR A 239 -4.24 -33.15 -24.71
C THR A 239 -3.06 -33.14 -25.69
N GLY A 240 -1.83 -32.98 -25.19
CA GLY A 240 -0.65 -32.75 -26.01
C GLY A 240 -0.66 -31.40 -26.74
N TRP A 241 -1.47 -30.43 -26.27
CA TRP A 241 -1.54 -29.11 -26.87
C TRP A 241 -0.19 -28.39 -26.82
N LYS A 242 0.07 -27.57 -27.84
CA LYS A 242 1.28 -26.75 -27.91
C LYS A 242 0.92 -25.31 -28.28
N PRO A 243 1.62 -24.31 -27.72
CA PRO A 243 1.52 -22.93 -28.15
C PRO A 243 1.71 -22.83 -29.68
N PRO A 244 0.88 -22.06 -30.39
CA PRO A 244 1.14 -21.77 -31.80
C PRO A 244 2.41 -20.91 -31.93
N ALA A 245 3.09 -20.98 -33.08
CA ALA A 245 4.32 -20.22 -33.31
C ALA A 245 4.09 -18.69 -33.34
N SER A 246 2.88 -18.27 -33.69
CA SER A 246 2.39 -16.88 -33.61
C SER A 246 0.89 -16.89 -33.37
N GLY A 247 0.35 -15.80 -32.85
CA GLY A 247 -1.10 -15.61 -32.84
C GLY A 247 -1.66 -15.47 -34.26
N ALA A 248 -2.95 -15.75 -34.42
CA ALA A 248 -3.68 -15.55 -35.67
C ALA A 248 -5.20 -15.51 -35.41
N VAL A 249 -5.92 -14.77 -36.25
CA VAL A 249 -7.38 -14.62 -36.13
C VAL A 249 -8.05 -15.99 -36.20
N GLY A 250 -8.89 -16.29 -35.21
CA GLY A 250 -9.68 -17.52 -35.13
C GLY A 250 -9.00 -18.69 -34.40
N LEU A 251 -7.73 -18.56 -33.99
CA LEU A 251 -7.04 -19.62 -33.25
C LEU A 251 -7.73 -19.94 -31.91
N TRP A 252 -8.28 -18.95 -31.23
CA TRP A 252 -9.01 -19.19 -29.99
C TRP A 252 -10.28 -20.03 -30.20
N THR A 253 -11.06 -19.73 -31.24
CA THR A 253 -12.23 -20.52 -31.63
C THR A 253 -11.83 -21.98 -31.89
N ASP A 254 -10.69 -22.17 -32.56
CA ASP A 254 -10.11 -23.48 -32.81
C ASP A 254 -9.67 -24.20 -31.53
N ILE A 255 -9.09 -23.48 -30.55
CA ILE A 255 -8.73 -24.03 -29.25
C ILE A 255 -9.97 -24.46 -28.48
N ILE A 256 -11.03 -23.65 -28.43
CA ILE A 256 -12.31 -24.03 -27.80
C ILE A 256 -12.84 -25.33 -28.41
N ALA A 257 -12.83 -25.46 -29.74
CA ALA A 257 -13.40 -26.60 -30.43
C ALA A 257 -12.55 -27.89 -30.30
N LYS A 258 -11.22 -27.78 -30.37
CA LYS A 258 -10.30 -28.92 -30.45
C LYS A 258 -9.71 -29.31 -29.10
N TYR A 259 -9.57 -28.35 -28.19
CA TYR A 259 -8.91 -28.49 -26.89
C TYR A 259 -9.76 -27.86 -25.77
N PRO A 260 -11.01 -28.32 -25.57
CA PRO A 260 -11.93 -27.68 -24.63
C PRO A 260 -11.43 -27.66 -23.18
N THR A 261 -10.63 -28.64 -22.76
CA THR A 261 -10.00 -28.66 -21.43
C THR A 261 -8.92 -27.60 -21.26
N VAL A 262 -8.14 -27.32 -22.32
CA VAL A 262 -7.16 -26.21 -22.33
C VAL A 262 -7.89 -24.88 -22.34
N ALA A 263 -8.95 -24.74 -23.15
CA ALA A 263 -9.78 -23.54 -23.19
C ALA A 263 -10.39 -23.25 -21.81
N LYS A 264 -10.83 -24.28 -21.08
CA LYS A 264 -11.45 -24.17 -19.77
C LYS A 264 -10.55 -23.49 -18.73
N ALA A 265 -9.23 -23.69 -18.82
CA ALA A 265 -8.22 -23.13 -17.91
C ALA A 265 -7.45 -21.93 -18.50
N ALA A 266 -7.84 -21.41 -19.67
CA ALA A 266 -7.17 -20.26 -20.29
C ALA A 266 -7.56 -18.91 -19.66
N ASN A 267 -6.75 -17.87 -19.86
CA ASN A 267 -6.90 -16.54 -19.24
C ASN A 267 -6.76 -16.55 -17.70
N ILE A 268 -6.73 -15.35 -17.10
CA ILE A 268 -6.79 -15.18 -15.64
C ILE A 268 -8.24 -15.26 -15.22
N GLN A 269 -8.61 -16.19 -14.36
CA GLN A 269 -9.98 -16.43 -13.92
C GLN A 269 -10.14 -16.26 -12.39
N CYS A 270 -11.36 -16.50 -11.88
CA CYS A 270 -11.69 -16.37 -10.47
C CYS A 270 -10.73 -17.13 -9.55
N GLU A 271 -10.30 -18.32 -9.96
CA GLU A 271 -9.41 -19.19 -9.19
C GLU A 271 -8.01 -18.59 -8.99
N ASN A 272 -7.51 -17.78 -9.92
CA ASN A 272 -6.22 -17.09 -9.76
C ASN A 272 -6.21 -16.13 -8.56
N CYS A 273 -7.38 -15.58 -8.18
CA CYS A 273 -7.51 -14.62 -7.08
C CYS A 273 -8.19 -15.20 -5.83
N HIS A 274 -8.92 -16.32 -5.95
CA HIS A 274 -9.72 -16.90 -4.85
C HIS A 274 -9.29 -18.33 -4.48
N GLY A 275 -8.23 -18.84 -5.11
CA GLY A 275 -7.77 -20.21 -4.97
C GLY A 275 -8.72 -21.25 -5.58
N PRO A 276 -8.39 -22.54 -5.44
CA PRO A 276 -9.08 -23.61 -6.16
C PRO A 276 -10.55 -23.77 -5.78
N ASN A 277 -11.37 -24.15 -6.78
CA ASN A 277 -12.81 -24.34 -6.64
C ASN A 277 -13.23 -25.78 -6.34
N ASN A 278 -12.38 -26.77 -6.63
CA ASN A 278 -12.74 -28.18 -6.52
C ASN A 278 -12.06 -28.83 -5.31
N GLY A 279 -12.77 -29.67 -4.56
CA GLY A 279 -12.23 -30.45 -3.44
C GLY A 279 -11.87 -29.69 -2.14
N SER A 280 -11.77 -28.35 -2.14
CA SER A 280 -11.30 -27.57 -0.97
C SER A 280 -12.24 -27.50 0.23
N THR A 281 -13.44 -28.09 0.16
CA THR A 281 -14.57 -27.90 1.11
C THR A 281 -15.14 -26.47 1.17
N LEU A 282 -14.54 -25.52 0.45
CA LEU A 282 -15.01 -24.15 0.32
C LEU A 282 -15.78 -23.93 -1.00
N HIS A 283 -16.18 -22.69 -1.28
CA HIS A 283 -16.91 -22.24 -2.49
C HIS A 283 -18.39 -22.62 -2.55
N ALA A 284 -18.70 -23.89 -2.77
CA ALA A 284 -20.09 -24.33 -2.96
C ALA A 284 -20.79 -24.60 -1.62
N ASN A 285 -20.49 -23.80 -0.60
CA ASN A 285 -21.01 -23.91 0.77
C ASN A 285 -22.02 -22.81 1.12
N GLY A 286 -22.25 -21.85 0.23
CA GLY A 286 -23.24 -20.78 0.39
C GLY A 286 -22.83 -19.63 1.32
N VAL A 287 -21.53 -19.49 1.63
CA VAL A 287 -20.99 -18.40 2.46
C VAL A 287 -19.76 -17.76 1.83
N GLU A 288 -19.48 -16.52 2.22
CA GLU A 288 -18.24 -15.82 1.87
C GLU A 288 -17.10 -16.27 2.81
N ASP A 289 -16.23 -17.14 2.32
CA ASP A 289 -15.12 -17.68 3.10
C ASP A 289 -13.91 -16.73 3.09
N ALA A 290 -13.51 -16.23 4.27
CA ALA A 290 -12.31 -15.39 4.42
C ALA A 290 -11.02 -16.09 3.92
N ALA A 291 -10.97 -17.43 3.90
CA ALA A 291 -9.85 -18.18 3.34
C ALA A 291 -9.67 -17.99 1.82
N ARG A 292 -10.70 -17.48 1.13
CA ARG A 292 -10.74 -17.24 -0.32
C ARG A 292 -10.75 -15.77 -0.69
N LEU A 293 -11.03 -14.90 0.27
CA LEU A 293 -11.19 -13.47 0.05
C LEU A 293 -10.01 -12.74 0.66
N SER A 294 -9.23 -12.07 -0.18
CA SER A 294 -8.14 -11.22 0.27
C SER A 294 -8.14 -9.94 -0.55
N ILE A 295 -7.98 -8.83 0.15
CA ILE A 295 -7.71 -7.53 -0.47
C ILE A 295 -6.23 -7.16 -0.40
N SER A 296 -5.36 -8.07 0.06
CA SER A 296 -3.92 -7.84 0.04
C SER A 296 -3.45 -7.67 -1.41
N SER A 297 -2.54 -6.72 -1.64
CA SER A 297 -1.85 -6.56 -2.91
C SER A 297 -1.03 -7.81 -3.28
N ASP A 298 -0.71 -8.69 -2.32
CA ASP A 298 -0.03 -9.97 -2.55
C ASP A 298 -0.73 -10.84 -3.60
N VAL A 299 -2.07 -10.81 -3.65
CA VAL A 299 -2.85 -11.54 -4.65
C VAL A 299 -2.47 -11.05 -6.05
N CYS A 300 -2.38 -9.73 -6.22
CA CYS A 300 -1.96 -9.09 -7.47
C CYS A 300 -0.47 -9.35 -7.75
N GLY A 301 0.36 -9.35 -6.70
CA GLY A 301 1.81 -9.56 -6.75
C GLY A 301 2.24 -10.92 -7.30
N THR A 302 1.35 -11.91 -7.33
CA THR A 302 1.63 -13.20 -7.98
C THR A 302 1.94 -13.07 -9.48
N CYS A 303 1.35 -12.07 -10.15
CA CYS A 303 1.56 -11.80 -11.57
C CYS A 303 2.18 -10.44 -11.82
N HIS A 304 1.77 -9.43 -11.06
CA HIS A 304 2.28 -8.06 -11.14
C HIS A 304 3.48 -7.82 -10.22
N GLY A 305 4.19 -8.88 -9.85
CA GLY A 305 5.40 -8.85 -9.03
C GLY A 305 6.63 -9.43 -9.70
N GLU A 306 6.70 -9.42 -11.04
CA GLU A 306 7.81 -9.95 -11.86
C GLU A 306 8.56 -8.81 -12.59
N PRO A 307 9.35 -7.99 -11.87
CA PRO A 307 10.12 -6.93 -12.49
C PRO A 307 11.28 -7.50 -13.34
N ALA A 308 11.75 -6.80 -14.35
CA ALA A 308 11.35 -5.45 -14.74
C ALA A 308 10.12 -5.43 -15.68
N ARG A 309 9.49 -6.56 -16.01
CA ARG A 309 8.42 -6.63 -17.01
C ARG A 309 7.04 -6.35 -16.44
N HIS A 310 6.81 -6.75 -15.19
CA HIS A 310 5.53 -6.64 -14.50
C HIS A 310 5.74 -6.13 -13.07
N GLY A 311 6.50 -5.04 -12.88
CA GLY A 311 6.92 -4.58 -11.55
C GLY A 311 5.97 -3.64 -10.79
N ARG A 312 4.67 -3.59 -11.13
CA ARG A 312 3.72 -2.65 -10.49
C ARG A 312 3.55 -2.91 -8.99
N TYR A 313 3.60 -4.17 -8.57
CA TYR A 313 3.56 -4.54 -7.16
C TYR A 313 4.77 -3.97 -6.42
N GLN A 314 5.99 -4.09 -6.95
CA GLN A 314 7.19 -3.52 -6.31
C GLN A 314 7.15 -1.99 -6.26
N GLN A 315 6.70 -1.35 -7.35
CA GLN A 315 6.49 0.11 -7.36
C GLN A 315 5.52 0.55 -6.26
N TRP A 316 4.42 -0.18 -6.06
CA TRP A 316 3.48 0.07 -4.97
C TRP A 316 4.10 -0.23 -3.59
N GLU A 317 4.83 -1.33 -3.46
CA GLU A 317 5.46 -1.78 -2.21
C GLU A 317 6.47 -0.77 -1.66
N GLU A 318 7.14 -0.01 -2.53
CA GLU A 318 8.02 1.09 -2.15
C GLU A 318 7.31 2.42 -1.86
N SER A 319 6.03 2.53 -2.21
CA SER A 319 5.25 3.74 -1.99
C SER A 319 4.72 3.83 -0.55
N GLY A 320 4.35 5.05 -0.13
CA GLY A 320 3.68 5.27 1.16
C GLY A 320 2.35 4.52 1.30
N HIS A 321 1.73 4.08 0.20
CA HIS A 321 0.48 3.30 0.23
C HIS A 321 0.66 1.88 0.77
N ALA A 322 1.87 1.30 0.72
CA ALA A 322 2.17 -0.02 1.27
C ALA A 322 2.56 0.00 2.76
N ASN A 323 2.49 1.16 3.43
CA ASN A 323 2.93 1.33 4.81
C ASN A 323 1.99 0.63 5.81
N PHE A 324 2.36 -0.59 6.22
CA PHE A 324 1.63 -1.38 7.21
C PHE A 324 1.71 -0.79 8.61
N GLU A 325 2.83 -0.19 8.98
CA GLU A 325 3.05 0.42 10.29
C GLU A 325 2.01 1.54 10.52
N LEU A 326 1.82 2.42 9.54
CA LEU A 326 0.79 3.46 9.58
C LEU A 326 -0.63 2.88 9.68
N ALA A 327 -0.93 1.81 8.93
CA ALA A 327 -2.24 1.17 9.01
C ALA A 327 -2.50 0.53 10.39
N LEU A 328 -1.47 -0.07 11.01
CA LEU A 328 -1.55 -0.65 12.35
C LEU A 328 -1.80 0.43 13.42
N ASP A 329 -1.16 1.58 13.29
CA ASP A 329 -1.24 2.67 14.26
C ASP A 329 -2.53 3.49 14.14
N GLU A 330 -3.02 3.69 12.92
CA GLU A 330 -4.16 4.57 12.66
C GLU A 330 -5.49 3.83 12.51
N ALA A 331 -5.49 2.62 11.96
CA ALA A 331 -6.74 1.99 11.55
C ALA A 331 -7.20 0.83 12.42
N THR A 332 -6.45 0.42 13.45
CA THR A 332 -6.81 -0.77 14.26
C THR A 332 -7.57 -0.42 15.53
N VAL A 333 -8.54 -1.27 15.89
CA VAL A 333 -9.32 -1.11 17.12
C VAL A 333 -8.49 -1.33 18.38
N GLU A 334 -7.43 -2.15 18.31
CA GLU A 334 -6.52 -2.40 19.42
C GLU A 334 -5.71 -1.15 19.77
N THR A 335 -5.44 -0.28 18.79
CA THR A 335 -4.71 0.98 19.00
C THR A 335 -5.67 2.14 19.26
N ARG A 336 -6.76 2.27 18.50
CA ARG A 336 -7.61 3.47 18.48
C ARG A 336 -9.03 3.26 19.03
N GLY A 337 -9.40 2.05 19.41
CA GLY A 337 -10.77 1.72 19.85
C GLY A 337 -11.80 2.06 18.77
N ALA A 338 -12.91 2.69 19.17
CA ALA A 338 -13.94 3.14 18.22
C ALA A 338 -13.44 4.24 17.24
N PHE A 339 -12.37 4.97 17.62
CA PHE A 339 -11.78 6.01 16.77
C PHE A 339 -11.05 5.45 15.54
N ALA A 340 -10.79 4.14 15.50
CA ALA A 340 -10.30 3.46 14.31
C ALA A 340 -11.22 3.70 13.09
N GLY A 341 -12.52 3.91 13.31
CA GLY A 341 -13.46 4.26 12.24
C GLY A 341 -13.19 5.63 11.60
N TYR A 342 -12.58 6.56 12.34
CA TYR A 342 -12.27 7.92 11.87
C TYR A 342 -11.05 7.94 10.96
N CYS A 343 -9.96 7.32 11.39
CA CYS A 343 -8.70 7.28 10.64
C CYS A 343 -8.69 6.15 9.59
N GLY A 344 -9.26 5.00 9.94
CA GLY A 344 -9.25 3.79 9.11
C GLY A 344 -9.96 3.94 7.76
N ARG A 345 -10.85 4.94 7.61
CA ARG A 345 -11.46 5.28 6.31
C ARG A 345 -10.45 5.69 5.24
N CYS A 346 -9.28 6.21 5.64
CA CYS A 346 -8.19 6.58 4.73
C CYS A 346 -6.89 5.79 4.99
N HIS A 347 -6.71 5.18 6.17
CA HIS A 347 -5.48 4.48 6.56
C HIS A 347 -5.61 2.95 6.58
N SER A 348 -6.71 2.39 6.05
CA SER A 348 -6.79 0.96 5.75
C SER A 348 -7.56 0.70 4.46
N ALA A 349 -7.22 -0.38 3.75
CA ALA A 349 -7.98 -0.78 2.57
C ALA A 349 -9.41 -1.22 2.94
N GLN A 350 -9.57 -2.02 4.00
CA GLN A 350 -10.89 -2.45 4.46
C GLN A 350 -11.79 -1.25 4.80
N GLY A 351 -11.25 -0.31 5.58
CA GLY A 351 -11.98 0.86 6.03
C GLY A 351 -12.36 1.78 4.87
N PHE A 352 -11.44 2.02 3.93
CA PHE A 352 -11.73 2.79 2.72
C PHE A 352 -12.85 2.15 1.89
N LEU A 353 -12.72 0.85 1.57
CA LEU A 353 -13.70 0.13 0.75
C LEU A 353 -15.10 0.11 1.38
N ALA A 354 -15.19 0.04 2.71
CA ALA A 354 -16.47 0.17 3.41
C ALA A 354 -17.00 1.61 3.40
N TRP A 355 -16.13 2.59 3.64
CA TRP A 355 -16.50 4.00 3.74
C TRP A 355 -17.03 4.57 2.43
N ILE A 356 -16.41 4.25 1.29
CA ILE A 356 -16.83 4.78 -0.02
C ILE A 356 -18.21 4.27 -0.48
N GLN A 357 -18.78 3.26 0.18
CA GLN A 357 -20.15 2.81 -0.06
C GLN A 357 -21.20 3.70 0.63
N GLN A 358 -20.76 4.60 1.52
CA GLN A 358 -21.65 5.52 2.23
C GLN A 358 -22.07 6.68 1.34
N SER A 359 -23.30 7.18 1.56
CA SER A 359 -23.80 8.37 0.87
C SER A 359 -23.17 9.68 1.36
N ASP A 360 -22.69 9.71 2.60
CA ASP A 360 -22.07 10.87 3.23
C ASP A 360 -20.64 10.53 3.68
N LEU A 361 -19.67 10.95 2.87
CA LEU A 361 -18.24 10.74 3.14
C LEU A 361 -17.68 11.75 4.15
N THR A 362 -18.43 12.77 4.57
CA THR A 362 -17.96 13.66 5.66
C THR A 362 -17.94 12.92 7.01
N LYS A 363 -18.71 11.83 7.13
CA LYS A 363 -18.74 10.99 8.31
C LYS A 363 -17.57 10.00 8.34
N GLN A 364 -17.25 9.54 9.54
CA GLN A 364 -16.40 8.37 9.71
C GLN A 364 -17.13 7.09 9.27
N ILE A 365 -16.47 5.94 9.35
CA ILE A 365 -17.12 4.65 9.05
C ILE A 365 -18.38 4.48 9.91
N GLN A 366 -19.52 4.24 9.25
CA GLN A 366 -20.81 4.03 9.88
C GLN A 366 -21.11 2.53 9.99
N GLY A 367 -21.65 2.12 11.14
CA GLY A 367 -22.25 0.81 11.37
C GLY A 367 -23.77 0.87 11.25
N ALA A 368 -24.46 -0.13 11.82
CA ALA A 368 -25.92 -0.26 11.70
C ALA A 368 -26.70 0.87 12.38
N ASN A 369 -26.14 1.50 13.43
CA ASN A 369 -26.82 2.48 14.28
C ASN A 369 -26.04 3.81 14.42
N GLY A 370 -25.36 4.24 13.35
CA GLY A 370 -24.54 5.46 13.35
C GLY A 370 -23.06 5.12 13.25
N ASN A 371 -22.20 5.80 14.03
CA ASN A 371 -20.76 5.51 14.01
C ASN A 371 -20.48 4.04 14.36
N ALA A 372 -19.61 3.40 13.58
CA ALA A 372 -19.30 1.99 13.77
C ALA A 372 -18.73 1.72 15.16
N THR A 373 -19.25 0.65 15.79
CA THR A 373 -18.77 0.15 17.07
C THR A 373 -17.44 -0.59 16.91
N VAL A 374 -16.71 -0.78 18.01
CA VAL A 374 -15.48 -1.62 18.00
C VAL A 374 -15.77 -3.01 17.43
N ALA A 375 -16.90 -3.62 17.77
CA ALA A 375 -17.26 -4.94 17.27
C ALA A 375 -17.49 -4.97 15.75
N GLU A 376 -18.16 -3.95 15.20
CA GLU A 376 -18.36 -3.82 13.75
C GLU A 376 -17.04 -3.56 13.01
N LEU A 377 -16.15 -2.74 13.58
CA LEU A 377 -14.83 -2.48 13.01
C LEU A 377 -13.91 -3.72 13.08
N THR A 378 -13.97 -4.49 14.18
CA THR A 378 -13.33 -5.81 14.28
C THR A 378 -13.84 -6.76 13.20
N ALA A 379 -15.15 -6.83 13.01
CA ALA A 379 -15.76 -7.66 11.97
C ALA A 379 -15.37 -7.23 10.54
N LEU A 380 -15.15 -5.93 10.34
CA LEU A 380 -14.61 -5.37 9.09
C LEU A 380 -13.12 -5.72 8.87
N GLY A 381 -12.44 -6.24 9.88
CA GLY A 381 -11.02 -6.60 9.80
C GLY A 381 -10.06 -5.45 10.13
N LEU A 382 -10.54 -4.41 10.83
CA LEU A 382 -9.70 -3.34 11.38
C LEU A 382 -8.99 -3.79 12.67
N THR A 383 -8.22 -4.86 12.55
CA THR A 383 -7.47 -5.49 13.64
C THR A 383 -6.01 -5.65 13.27
N LYS A 384 -5.10 -5.76 14.24
CA LYS A 384 -3.67 -5.98 13.96
C LYS A 384 -3.45 -7.26 13.13
N ALA A 385 -4.30 -8.27 13.33
CA ALA A 385 -4.23 -9.55 12.65
C ALA A 385 -4.62 -9.50 11.16
N THR A 386 -5.41 -8.51 10.73
CA THR A 386 -6.05 -8.54 9.39
C THR A 386 -5.93 -7.25 8.59
N VAL A 387 -5.70 -6.10 9.23
CA VAL A 387 -5.71 -4.78 8.57
C VAL A 387 -4.72 -4.75 7.40
N GLN A 388 -5.12 -4.14 6.29
CA GLN A 388 -4.24 -3.94 5.15
C GLN A 388 -4.01 -2.44 4.97
N PRO A 389 -2.83 -2.00 4.52
CA PRO A 389 -2.58 -0.62 4.13
C PRO A 389 -3.36 -0.33 2.83
N GLN A 390 -3.09 0.78 2.14
CA GLN A 390 -3.81 1.07 0.89
C GLN A 390 -3.33 0.12 -0.22
N THR A 391 -4.13 -0.90 -0.54
CA THR A 391 -3.77 -1.95 -1.51
C THR A 391 -4.21 -1.62 -2.92
N CYS A 392 -3.82 -2.42 -3.92
CA CYS A 392 -4.29 -2.26 -5.30
C CYS A 392 -5.82 -2.23 -5.40
N ALA A 393 -6.51 -3.00 -4.55
CA ALA A 393 -7.98 -3.11 -4.54
C ALA A 393 -8.70 -1.84 -4.08
N VAL A 394 -8.00 -0.91 -3.44
CA VAL A 394 -8.51 0.39 -3.00
C VAL A 394 -8.82 1.26 -4.22
N CYS A 395 -7.86 1.35 -5.15
CA CYS A 395 -8.03 2.14 -6.36
C CYS A 395 -8.77 1.37 -7.45
N HIS A 396 -8.48 0.08 -7.61
CA HIS A 396 -9.01 -0.76 -8.68
C HIS A 396 -9.99 -1.79 -8.15
N ASP A 397 -11.05 -2.06 -8.92
CA ASP A 397 -11.85 -3.25 -8.72
C ASP A 397 -11.40 -4.32 -9.70
N PRO A 398 -10.83 -5.45 -9.24
CA PRO A 398 -10.34 -6.50 -10.13
C PRO A 398 -11.45 -7.20 -10.93
N HIS A 399 -12.73 -6.96 -10.57
CA HIS A 399 -13.89 -7.46 -11.31
C HIS A 399 -14.46 -6.45 -12.31
N ASP A 400 -14.09 -5.17 -12.25
CA ASP A 400 -14.67 -4.16 -13.14
C ASP A 400 -14.07 -4.25 -14.56
N VAL A 401 -14.80 -3.68 -15.50
CA VAL A 401 -14.47 -3.68 -16.92
C VAL A 401 -13.22 -2.83 -17.20
N GLY A 402 -12.51 -3.17 -18.28
CA GLY A 402 -11.32 -2.44 -18.72
C GLY A 402 -10.20 -3.39 -19.11
N ASN A 403 -9.66 -3.25 -20.31
CA ASN A 403 -8.76 -4.23 -20.91
C ASN A 403 -7.42 -3.67 -21.41
N LEU A 404 -7.20 -2.35 -21.31
CA LEU A 404 -5.98 -1.69 -21.76
C LEU A 404 -5.38 -0.85 -20.62
N SER A 405 -4.13 -1.18 -20.26
CA SER A 405 -3.25 -0.30 -19.49
C SER A 405 -2.24 0.35 -20.45
N GLY A 406 -2.33 1.65 -20.67
CA GLY A 406 -1.60 2.40 -21.72
C GLY A 406 -2.56 3.22 -22.58
N GLU A 407 -2.11 4.02 -23.54
CA GLU A 407 -3.02 4.90 -24.30
C GLU A 407 -3.76 4.18 -25.46
N PRO A 408 -5.12 4.21 -25.50
CA PRO A 408 -6.04 4.80 -24.53
C PRO A 408 -6.24 3.92 -23.29
N ASN A 409 -6.17 4.53 -22.10
CA ASN A 409 -6.22 3.80 -20.83
C ASN A 409 -7.66 3.53 -20.43
N THR A 410 -8.09 2.26 -20.51
CA THR A 410 -9.45 1.83 -20.19
C THR A 410 -9.58 1.22 -18.81
N ALA A 411 -8.47 1.10 -18.06
CA ALA A 411 -8.51 0.67 -16.67
C ALA A 411 -9.25 1.72 -15.81
N LYS A 412 -10.24 1.26 -15.05
CA LYS A 412 -11.04 2.09 -14.17
C LYS A 412 -10.44 2.18 -12.77
N VAL A 413 -10.78 3.28 -12.10
CA VAL A 413 -10.61 3.45 -10.65
C VAL A 413 -11.98 3.70 -10.02
N ARG A 414 -12.10 3.48 -8.71
CA ARG A 414 -13.39 3.49 -8.01
C ARG A 414 -14.10 4.85 -8.01
N ILE A 415 -13.34 5.95 -7.97
CA ILE A 415 -13.88 7.31 -7.92
C ILE A 415 -13.28 8.12 -9.06
N VAL A 416 -14.14 8.64 -9.94
CA VAL A 416 -13.76 9.36 -11.16
C VAL A 416 -14.61 10.63 -11.28
N ASP A 417 -14.05 11.63 -11.95
CA ASP A 417 -14.64 12.93 -12.30
C ASP A 417 -14.87 13.88 -11.12
N ASN A 418 -15.69 13.47 -10.14
CA ASN A 418 -16.00 14.31 -8.98
C ASN A 418 -15.83 13.50 -7.70
N THR A 419 -15.37 14.14 -6.63
CA THR A 419 -15.44 13.56 -5.29
C THR A 419 -16.86 13.69 -4.74
N SER A 420 -17.20 12.94 -3.70
CA SER A 420 -18.25 13.39 -2.76
C SER A 420 -17.78 14.67 -2.03
N ILE A 421 -18.64 15.27 -1.19
CA ILE A 421 -18.14 16.27 -0.23
C ILE A 421 -17.10 15.57 0.65
N LEU A 422 -15.87 16.08 0.59
CA LEU A 422 -14.74 15.54 1.32
C LEU A 422 -14.89 15.83 2.82
N PRO A 423 -14.20 15.07 3.70
CA PRO A 423 -14.11 15.42 5.11
C PRO A 423 -13.63 16.86 5.36
N ALA A 424 -12.87 17.45 4.42
CA ALA A 424 -12.42 18.84 4.44
C ALA A 424 -13.53 19.87 4.10
N GLY A 425 -14.76 19.44 3.83
CA GLY A 425 -15.93 20.31 3.71
C GLY A 425 -16.21 20.87 2.32
N PHE A 426 -15.36 20.58 1.32
CA PHE A 426 -15.58 20.97 -0.08
C PHE A 426 -15.69 19.76 -1.01
N GLN A 427 -16.11 19.99 -2.25
CA GLN A 427 -16.19 18.97 -3.31
C GLN A 427 -15.24 19.34 -4.45
N ALA A 428 -14.35 18.43 -4.83
CA ALA A 428 -13.54 18.59 -6.03
C ALA A 428 -14.34 18.11 -7.27
N LYS A 429 -14.46 18.98 -8.27
CA LYS A 429 -15.27 18.73 -9.47
C LYS A 429 -14.42 18.73 -10.73
N THR A 430 -14.72 17.84 -11.67
CA THR A 430 -14.02 17.73 -12.97
C THR A 430 -12.51 17.50 -12.78
N VAL A 431 -12.15 16.49 -12.00
CA VAL A 431 -10.76 16.13 -11.66
C VAL A 431 -10.36 14.74 -12.19
N GLY A 432 -11.22 14.11 -12.99
CA GLY A 432 -10.98 12.81 -13.63
C GLY A 432 -10.62 11.72 -12.60
N LYS A 433 -9.68 10.84 -12.94
CA LYS A 433 -9.21 9.76 -12.04
C LYS A 433 -8.56 10.27 -10.75
N GLY A 434 -8.06 11.50 -10.70
CA GLY A 434 -7.53 12.11 -9.47
C GLY A 434 -8.56 12.29 -8.36
N ALA A 435 -9.87 12.17 -8.66
CA ALA A 435 -10.92 12.14 -7.64
C ALA A 435 -10.65 11.04 -6.58
N THR A 436 -10.12 9.88 -6.98
CA THR A 436 -9.78 8.80 -6.05
C THR A 436 -8.67 9.22 -5.06
N CYS A 437 -7.70 10.00 -5.50
CA CYS A 437 -6.60 10.49 -4.66
C CYS A 437 -7.11 11.55 -3.67
N MET A 438 -7.86 12.53 -4.16
CA MET A 438 -8.40 13.64 -3.36
C MET A 438 -9.35 13.17 -2.25
N THR A 439 -9.95 11.99 -2.42
CA THR A 439 -10.83 11.37 -1.41
C THR A 439 -10.11 11.14 -0.07
N CYS A 440 -8.81 10.84 -0.10
CA CYS A 440 -7.98 10.66 1.10
C CYS A 440 -7.05 11.86 1.38
N HIS A 441 -6.53 12.51 0.33
CA HIS A 441 -5.56 13.60 0.42
C HIS A 441 -6.24 14.96 0.62
N ASN A 442 -6.94 15.13 1.75
CA ASN A 442 -7.50 16.40 2.18
C ASN A 442 -7.30 16.68 3.69
N THR A 443 -7.40 17.96 4.09
CA THR A 443 -7.13 18.41 5.47
C THR A 443 -8.13 17.95 6.53
N ARG A 444 -9.23 17.29 6.12
CA ARG A 444 -10.39 16.87 6.95
C ARG A 444 -10.96 18.01 7.81
N ASN A 445 -11.86 17.69 8.75
CA ASN A 445 -12.39 18.61 9.76
C ASN A 445 -13.22 19.82 9.24
N ALA A 446 -13.91 19.67 8.11
CA ALA A 446 -14.75 20.71 7.49
C ALA A 446 -13.98 21.97 7.04
N LEU A 447 -14.73 22.98 6.57
CA LEU A 447 -14.17 24.18 5.95
C LEU A 447 -13.40 25.05 6.96
N HIS A 448 -12.30 25.63 6.50
CA HIS A 448 -11.47 26.59 7.24
C HIS A 448 -11.23 27.84 6.40
N ASN A 449 -12.03 28.89 6.61
CA ASN A 449 -11.99 30.12 5.81
C ASN A 449 -12.61 31.29 6.59
N ILE A 450 -12.84 32.44 5.93
CA ILE A 450 -13.43 33.63 6.58
C ILE A 450 -14.81 33.38 7.22
N ASP A 451 -15.61 32.46 6.66
CA ASP A 451 -16.95 32.12 7.16
C ASP A 451 -16.91 30.96 8.19
N ALA A 452 -15.76 30.31 8.34
CA ALA A 452 -15.52 29.22 9.28
C ALA A 452 -14.22 29.47 10.06
N PRO A 453 -14.18 30.48 10.95
CA PRO A 453 -12.99 30.83 11.71
C PRO A 453 -12.58 29.75 12.72
N PRO A 454 -11.32 29.72 13.18
CA PRO A 454 -10.84 28.71 14.11
C PRO A 454 -11.64 28.70 15.42
N THR A 455 -12.10 27.53 15.84
CA THR A 455 -12.71 27.32 17.16
C THR A 455 -11.78 26.65 18.17
N SER A 456 -10.60 26.22 17.71
CA SER A 456 -9.59 25.48 18.47
C SER A 456 -8.21 25.71 17.86
N TYR A 457 -7.18 25.06 18.43
CA TYR A 457 -5.80 25.11 17.94
C TYR A 457 -5.46 23.91 17.04
N SER A 458 -6.45 23.33 16.35
CA SER A 458 -6.19 22.21 15.45
C SER A 458 -5.28 22.65 14.29
N ALA A 459 -4.34 21.78 13.93
CA ALA A 459 -3.63 21.90 12.66
C ALA A 459 -4.46 21.22 11.56
N PRO A 460 -4.30 21.63 10.28
CA PRO A 460 -4.79 20.85 9.16
C PRO A 460 -4.14 19.48 9.18
N HIS A 461 -4.87 18.46 8.73
CA HIS A 461 -4.25 17.16 8.52
C HIS A 461 -3.20 17.24 7.42
N VAL A 462 -2.03 16.64 7.65
CA VAL A 462 -0.86 16.72 6.76
C VAL A 462 -1.13 16.35 5.30
N ALA A 463 -2.14 15.53 5.01
CA ALA A 463 -2.48 15.19 3.63
C ALA A 463 -3.31 16.31 2.95
N ALA A 464 -2.74 17.50 2.71
CA ALA A 464 -3.48 18.69 2.28
C ALA A 464 -3.52 18.93 0.75
N GLN A 465 -3.16 17.93 -0.06
CA GLN A 465 -2.92 18.13 -1.49
C GLN A 465 -4.16 18.59 -2.27
N ALA A 466 -5.34 18.02 -1.97
CA ALA A 466 -6.57 18.44 -2.61
C ALA A 466 -6.94 19.89 -2.24
N ASP A 467 -6.75 20.28 -0.98
CA ASP A 467 -7.05 21.62 -0.49
C ASP A 467 -6.21 22.66 -1.24
N VAL A 468 -4.90 22.47 -1.32
CA VAL A 468 -4.01 23.42 -2.01
C VAL A 468 -4.27 23.44 -3.52
N LEU A 469 -4.41 22.28 -4.16
CA LEU A 469 -4.69 22.20 -5.60
C LEU A 469 -6.04 22.88 -5.96
N MET A 470 -7.04 22.74 -5.09
CA MET A 470 -8.35 23.35 -5.27
C MET A 470 -8.43 24.79 -4.73
N GLY A 471 -7.39 25.27 -4.05
CA GLY A 471 -7.33 26.61 -3.47
C GLY A 471 -8.35 26.82 -2.34
N GLU A 472 -8.55 25.79 -1.53
CA GLU A 472 -9.54 25.74 -0.45
C GLU A 472 -8.85 25.71 0.92
N ASN A 473 -9.64 25.94 1.97
CA ASN A 473 -9.24 25.74 3.37
C ASN A 473 -8.00 26.52 3.84
N ALA A 474 -7.85 27.76 3.38
CA ALA A 474 -6.90 28.73 3.95
C ALA A 474 -7.63 29.93 4.55
N TYR A 475 -7.03 30.50 5.59
CA TYR A 475 -7.45 31.77 6.18
C TYR A 475 -6.76 32.95 5.51
N LEU A 476 -7.27 34.16 5.80
CA LEU A 476 -6.68 35.46 5.40
C LEU A 476 -6.68 35.74 3.89
N VAL A 477 -7.22 34.83 3.07
CA VAL A 477 -7.36 34.96 1.62
C VAL A 477 -8.80 34.72 1.19
N ALA A 478 -9.14 35.09 -0.05
CA ALA A 478 -10.47 34.84 -0.59
C ALA A 478 -10.73 33.33 -0.75
N PRO A 479 -11.92 32.81 -0.39
CA PRO A 479 -12.26 31.41 -0.59
C PRO A 479 -12.24 30.98 -2.07
N SER A 480 -11.77 29.76 -2.29
CA SER A 480 -11.63 29.06 -3.57
C SER A 480 -10.77 29.79 -4.62
N GLN A 481 -9.50 29.39 -4.70
CA GLN A 481 -8.54 29.85 -5.71
C GLN A 481 -7.99 28.67 -6.52
N ARG A 482 -8.89 27.92 -7.16
CA ARG A 482 -8.58 26.69 -7.88
C ARG A 482 -7.41 26.83 -8.87
N SER A 483 -6.43 25.93 -8.75
CA SER A 483 -5.23 25.91 -9.58
C SER A 483 -5.53 25.59 -11.05
N PRO A 484 -4.83 26.19 -12.02
CA PRO A 484 -4.82 25.72 -13.41
C PRO A 484 -4.39 24.26 -13.57
N HIS A 485 -3.50 23.74 -12.71
CA HIS A 485 -3.07 22.34 -12.76
C HIS A 485 -4.20 21.34 -12.46
N SER A 486 -5.25 21.78 -11.76
CA SER A 486 -6.45 20.97 -11.50
C SER A 486 -7.33 20.72 -12.74
N TYR A 487 -6.98 21.29 -13.89
CA TYR A 487 -7.65 21.06 -15.18
C TYR A 487 -6.84 20.20 -16.14
N VAL A 488 -5.64 19.77 -15.75
CA VAL A 488 -4.92 18.71 -16.47
C VAL A 488 -5.81 17.46 -16.43
N LYS A 489 -5.94 16.77 -17.58
CA LYS A 489 -6.70 15.51 -17.68
C LYS A 489 -6.30 14.60 -16.52
N ASP A 490 -7.26 13.98 -15.83
CA ASP A 490 -7.02 13.07 -14.70
C ASP A 490 -6.20 13.63 -13.52
N THR A 491 -5.89 14.93 -13.51
CA THR A 491 -5.24 15.71 -12.45
C THR A 491 -4.01 15.03 -11.82
N CYS A 492 -4.15 14.49 -10.61
CA CYS A 492 -3.05 13.84 -9.88
C CYS A 492 -2.46 12.67 -10.66
N VAL A 493 -3.29 11.89 -11.35
CA VAL A 493 -2.85 10.67 -12.05
C VAL A 493 -1.91 11.01 -13.20
N THR A 494 -2.14 12.11 -13.92
CA THR A 494 -1.25 12.49 -15.03
C THR A 494 0.16 12.78 -14.54
N CYS A 495 0.34 13.61 -13.52
CA CYS A 495 1.69 13.93 -13.04
C CYS A 495 2.36 12.77 -12.29
N HIS A 496 1.62 12.08 -11.42
CA HIS A 496 2.17 11.09 -10.49
C HIS A 496 2.26 9.68 -11.08
N MET A 497 1.55 9.38 -12.18
CA MET A 497 1.50 8.03 -12.75
C MET A 497 1.77 7.96 -14.26
N GLU A 498 1.34 8.94 -15.05
CA GLU A 498 1.40 8.85 -16.52
C GLU A 498 2.62 9.56 -17.11
N SER A 499 2.86 10.81 -16.70
CA SER A 499 3.97 11.64 -17.18
C SER A 499 5.28 11.32 -16.45
N THR A 500 5.23 10.99 -15.16
CA THR A 500 6.42 10.54 -14.44
C THR A 500 6.73 9.09 -14.81
N PRO A 501 7.93 8.79 -15.35
CA PRO A 501 8.30 7.42 -15.65
C PRO A 501 8.35 6.55 -14.39
N PRO A 502 8.02 5.25 -14.48
CA PRO A 502 8.21 4.33 -13.36
C PRO A 502 9.70 4.16 -13.02
N PRO A 503 10.03 3.74 -11.78
CA PRO A 503 11.40 3.38 -11.39
C PRO A 503 12.05 2.38 -12.35
N ALA A 504 13.29 2.65 -12.75
CA ALA A 504 14.02 1.89 -13.76
C ALA A 504 14.34 0.45 -13.33
N GLU A 505 14.51 0.25 -12.03
CA GLU A 505 14.75 -1.04 -11.40
C GLU A 505 13.55 -2.01 -11.53
N PHE A 506 12.33 -1.49 -11.67
CA PHE A 506 11.11 -2.30 -11.76
C PHE A 506 10.39 -2.19 -13.10
N SER A 507 10.91 -1.39 -14.03
CA SER A 507 10.29 -1.20 -15.34
C SER A 507 11.29 -1.26 -16.49
N TYR A 508 11.12 -2.27 -17.33
CA TYR A 508 11.88 -2.46 -18.55
C TYR A 508 11.60 -1.29 -19.51
N ASN A 509 12.67 -0.60 -19.91
CA ASN A 509 12.61 0.60 -20.76
C ASN A 509 11.67 1.69 -20.23
N LEU A 510 11.44 1.75 -18.91
CA LEU A 510 10.53 2.72 -18.28
C LEU A 510 9.10 2.66 -18.84
N SER A 511 8.66 1.47 -19.27
CA SER A 511 7.33 1.26 -19.84
C SER A 511 6.24 1.13 -18.77
N GLY A 512 5.02 1.51 -19.13
CA GLY A 512 3.85 1.47 -18.25
C GLY A 512 3.69 2.71 -17.37
N THR A 513 2.67 2.68 -16.51
CA THR A 513 2.33 3.76 -15.58
C THR A 513 3.06 3.59 -14.25
N ASN A 514 3.57 4.69 -13.70
CA ASN A 514 4.24 4.73 -12.40
C ASN A 514 3.29 4.47 -11.23
N HIS A 515 3.52 3.38 -10.49
CA HIS A 515 2.79 3.04 -9.25
C HIS A 515 3.60 3.31 -7.98
N SER A 516 4.75 3.99 -8.06
CA SER A 516 5.39 4.58 -6.88
C SER A 516 4.68 5.88 -6.44
N PHE A 517 3.85 6.45 -7.33
CA PHE A 517 3.14 7.71 -7.18
C PHE A 517 4.05 8.92 -6.94
N ALA A 518 5.36 8.76 -7.06
CA ALA A 518 6.29 9.87 -7.07
C ALA A 518 6.07 10.70 -8.34
N ALA A 519 6.13 12.03 -8.20
CA ALA A 519 6.18 12.94 -9.34
C ALA A 519 7.62 13.41 -9.55
N SER A 520 8.10 13.40 -10.80
CA SER A 520 9.38 14.00 -11.16
C SER A 520 9.21 15.48 -11.45
N ILE A 521 10.11 16.32 -10.97
CA ILE A 521 10.11 17.76 -11.27
C ILE A 521 10.43 18.03 -12.75
N GLU A 522 11.04 17.07 -13.45
CA GLU A 522 11.44 17.21 -14.85
C GLU A 522 10.22 17.25 -15.79
N ILE A 523 9.08 16.68 -15.40
CA ILE A 523 7.85 16.62 -16.21
C ILE A 523 7.23 18.01 -16.44
N CYS A 524 7.63 19.03 -15.66
CA CYS A 524 7.14 20.39 -15.86
C CYS A 524 7.45 20.90 -17.28
N ALA A 525 8.56 20.46 -17.88
CA ALA A 525 8.97 20.85 -19.23
C ALA A 525 8.05 20.30 -20.34
N ASP A 526 7.15 19.35 -20.04
CA ASP A 526 6.20 18.81 -21.01
C ASP A 526 5.09 19.82 -21.36
N CYS A 527 4.77 20.71 -20.41
CA CYS A 527 3.69 21.71 -20.54
C CYS A 527 4.19 23.15 -20.45
N HIS A 528 5.32 23.37 -19.77
CA HIS A 528 5.97 24.67 -19.64
C HIS A 528 7.17 24.79 -20.56
N SER A 529 7.74 25.99 -20.69
CA SER A 529 8.99 26.15 -21.43
C SER A 529 10.12 25.38 -20.76
N SER A 530 11.09 24.87 -21.52
CA SER A 530 12.31 24.26 -20.98
C SER A 530 13.17 25.20 -20.10
N ALA A 531 12.88 26.51 -20.13
CA ALA A 531 13.48 27.50 -19.24
C ALA A 531 12.77 27.61 -17.88
N PHE A 532 11.60 26.98 -17.70
CA PHE A 532 10.90 26.95 -16.43
C PHE A 532 11.67 26.07 -15.45
N ASN A 533 11.96 26.61 -14.27
CA ASN A 533 12.69 25.91 -13.24
C ASN A 533 11.74 25.59 -12.07
N GLY A 534 11.24 24.35 -12.04
CA GLY A 534 10.38 23.87 -10.96
C GLY A 534 11.09 23.84 -9.60
N GLU A 535 12.39 23.52 -9.58
CA GLU A 535 13.20 23.51 -8.36
C GLU A 535 13.31 24.91 -7.74
N ALA A 536 13.53 25.95 -8.56
CA ALA A 536 13.57 27.33 -8.08
C ALA A 536 12.22 27.81 -7.50
N LEU A 537 11.10 27.34 -8.07
CA LEU A 537 9.78 27.58 -7.49
C LEU A 537 9.67 26.94 -6.10
N GLN A 538 10.08 25.68 -5.97
CA GLN A 538 10.03 24.96 -4.70
C GLN A 538 10.89 25.64 -3.63
N ILE A 539 12.14 25.99 -3.97
CA ILE A 539 13.04 26.72 -3.08
C ILE A 539 12.42 28.04 -2.63
N GLY A 540 11.85 28.84 -3.54
CA GLY A 540 11.24 30.12 -3.17
C GLY A 540 10.03 29.99 -2.24
N VAL A 541 9.29 28.87 -2.30
CA VAL A 541 8.18 28.58 -1.38
C VAL A 541 8.72 28.08 -0.03
N GLU A 542 9.77 27.25 -0.05
CA GLU A 542 10.44 26.78 1.18
C GLU A 542 11.05 27.94 1.96
N ASP A 543 11.77 28.85 1.29
CA ASP A 543 12.34 30.05 1.91
C ASP A 543 11.26 30.91 2.59
N LYS A 544 10.11 31.11 1.92
CA LYS A 544 8.97 31.85 2.49
C LYS A 544 8.30 31.11 3.65
N LEU A 545 8.22 29.77 3.60
CA LEU A 545 7.73 28.96 4.71
C LEU A 545 8.67 29.07 5.91
N GLU A 546 9.98 29.02 5.69
CA GLU A 546 10.99 29.22 6.73
C GLU A 546 10.84 30.61 7.37
N GLU A 547 10.75 31.67 6.56
CA GLU A 547 10.49 33.04 7.03
C GLU A 547 9.21 33.11 7.88
N LEU A 548 8.10 32.51 7.41
CA LEU A 548 6.86 32.47 8.18
C LEU A 548 7.02 31.72 9.50
N GLY A 549 7.77 30.63 9.52
CA GLY A 549 8.08 29.88 10.75
C GLY A 549 8.88 30.69 11.75
N GLU A 550 9.86 31.48 11.29
CA GLU A 550 10.64 32.40 12.11
C GLU A 550 9.78 33.54 12.68
N GLU A 551 8.94 34.16 11.85
CA GLU A 551 8.01 35.21 12.29
C GLU A 551 6.97 34.66 13.28
N MET A 552 6.49 33.44 13.07
CA MET A 552 5.62 32.76 14.04
C MET A 552 6.31 32.56 15.39
N ALA A 553 7.57 32.13 15.37
CA ALA A 553 8.39 31.96 16.57
C ALA A 553 8.61 33.30 17.30
N ALA A 554 8.93 34.36 16.56
CA ALA A 554 9.12 35.70 17.09
C ALA A 554 7.83 36.26 17.70
N TYR A 555 6.69 36.08 17.03
CA TYR A 555 5.37 36.50 17.50
C TYR A 555 5.01 35.82 18.82
N LEU A 556 5.12 34.48 18.89
CA LEU A 556 4.84 33.73 20.11
C LEU A 556 5.76 34.16 21.24
N LEU A 557 7.07 34.23 21.00
CA LEU A 557 8.05 34.68 21.98
C LEU A 557 7.73 36.09 22.50
N GLY A 558 7.29 37.00 21.62
CA GLY A 558 6.85 38.35 21.98
C GLY A 558 5.68 38.36 22.96
N LYS A 559 4.73 37.43 22.81
CA LYS A 559 3.54 37.29 23.67
C LYS A 559 3.80 36.57 24.98
N LEU A 560 4.89 35.78 25.09
CA LEU A 560 5.18 35.05 26.33
C LEU A 560 5.45 35.99 27.52
N PRO A 561 4.84 35.75 28.68
CA PRO A 561 5.18 36.41 29.95
C PRO A 561 6.60 36.04 30.44
N ALA A 562 7.05 36.63 31.55
CA ALA A 562 8.38 36.33 32.12
C ALA A 562 8.55 34.83 32.47
N SER A 563 7.50 34.20 33.01
CA SER A 563 7.42 32.77 33.26
C SER A 563 6.15 32.19 32.62
N VAL A 564 6.28 31.04 31.95
CA VAL A 564 5.20 30.38 31.23
C VAL A 564 5.07 28.94 31.68
N THR A 565 3.83 28.45 31.77
CA THR A 565 3.51 27.07 32.10
C THR A 565 3.18 26.30 30.82
N VAL A 566 3.93 25.25 30.54
CA VAL A 566 3.78 24.40 29.34
C VAL A 566 3.59 22.94 29.69
N LYS A 567 3.20 22.12 28.71
CA LYS A 567 3.16 20.65 28.80
C LYS A 567 3.82 20.06 27.57
N ASP A 568 4.68 19.09 27.79
CA ASP A 568 5.48 18.41 26.79
C ASP A 568 4.77 17.18 26.22
N TYR A 569 4.94 16.97 24.93
CA TYR A 569 4.41 15.85 24.16
C TYR A 569 5.51 15.01 23.51
N THR A 570 6.78 15.36 23.72
CA THR A 570 7.91 14.67 23.09
C THR A 570 7.87 13.17 23.44
N PRO A 571 7.78 12.27 22.43
CA PRO A 571 7.94 10.85 22.68
C PRO A 571 9.34 10.56 23.24
N HIS A 572 9.43 9.73 24.28
CA HIS A 572 10.70 9.52 24.97
C HIS A 572 10.85 8.10 25.50
N ALA A 573 12.10 7.68 25.68
CA ALA A 573 12.44 6.39 26.25
C ALA A 573 12.72 6.50 27.76
N PHE A 574 12.13 5.61 28.55
CA PHE A 574 12.40 5.50 29.98
C PHE A 574 12.34 4.04 30.43
N GLY A 575 13.40 3.58 31.13
CA GLY A 575 13.47 2.20 31.60
C GLY A 575 13.38 1.14 30.48
N GLY A 576 13.83 1.47 29.26
CA GLY A 576 13.79 0.57 28.10
C GLY A 576 12.42 0.48 27.40
N LYS A 577 11.44 1.32 27.76
CA LYS A 577 10.16 1.47 27.06
C LYS A 577 10.05 2.86 26.43
N ASN A 578 9.29 2.97 25.34
CA ASN A 578 8.93 4.24 24.73
C ASN A 578 7.57 4.70 25.26
N TYR A 579 7.46 5.99 25.56
CA TYR A 579 6.24 6.63 26.02
C TYR A 579 5.91 7.80 25.10
N ASP A 580 4.65 7.87 24.71
CA ASP A 580 4.03 9.03 24.05
C ASP A 580 2.88 9.48 24.96
N VAL A 581 3.26 10.22 26.02
CA VAL A 581 2.37 10.61 27.10
C VAL A 581 2.62 12.08 27.42
N LYS A 582 1.54 12.86 27.34
CA LYS A 582 1.52 14.27 27.74
C LYS A 582 2.05 14.45 29.17
N SER A 583 2.98 15.38 29.34
CA SER A 583 3.56 15.69 30.64
C SER A 583 2.60 16.42 31.59
N ASN A 584 2.94 16.40 32.88
CA ASN A 584 2.46 17.39 33.84
C ASN A 584 2.96 18.78 33.47
N ALA A 585 2.28 19.80 33.99
CA ALA A 585 2.65 21.20 33.79
C ALA A 585 4.08 21.48 34.32
N VAL A 586 4.88 22.15 33.49
CA VAL A 586 6.22 22.64 33.85
C VAL A 586 6.27 24.15 33.65
N VAL A 587 6.82 24.86 34.63
CA VAL A 587 7.07 26.30 34.54
C VAL A 587 8.46 26.51 33.98
N ILE A 588 8.58 27.28 32.91
CA ILE A 588 9.85 27.68 32.31
C ILE A 588 9.94 29.21 32.26
N GLU A 589 11.13 29.73 32.48
CA GLU A 589 11.40 31.16 32.33
C GLU A 589 11.61 31.50 30.85
N LYS A 590 11.06 32.64 30.41
CA LYS A 590 11.24 33.13 29.03
C LYS A 590 12.71 33.30 28.66
N THR A 591 13.55 33.71 29.61
CA THR A 591 15.00 33.83 29.43
C THR A 591 15.70 32.49 29.23
N ASN A 592 15.05 31.37 29.55
CA ASN A 592 15.57 30.03 29.31
C ASN A 592 15.25 29.52 27.90
N ILE A 593 14.40 30.20 27.12
CA ILE A 593 14.04 29.79 25.77
C ILE A 593 15.10 30.32 24.80
N ALA A 594 15.82 29.41 24.15
CA ALA A 594 16.83 29.70 23.14
C ALA A 594 16.20 29.98 21.77
N SER A 595 15.23 29.15 21.36
CA SER A 595 14.48 29.30 20.12
C SER A 595 13.13 28.59 20.20
N LEU A 596 12.22 28.99 19.31
CA LEU A 596 10.94 28.34 19.05
C LEU A 596 10.88 27.93 17.57
N ALA A 597 10.25 26.82 17.25
CA ALA A 597 9.98 26.40 15.87
C ALA A 597 8.60 25.73 15.77
N PRO A 598 7.79 25.97 14.73
CA PRO A 598 6.49 25.30 14.57
C PRO A 598 6.62 23.76 14.52
N THR A 599 5.66 23.05 15.10
CA THR A 599 5.50 21.59 15.00
C THR A 599 4.02 21.20 15.16
N GLU A 600 3.66 19.96 14.80
CA GLU A 600 2.28 19.45 14.87
C GLU A 600 2.15 18.25 15.84
N PRO A 601 2.12 18.46 17.16
CA PRO A 601 1.94 17.36 18.10
C PRO A 601 0.47 16.93 18.15
N HIS A 602 0.20 15.71 17.69
CA HIS A 602 -1.10 15.05 17.80
C HIS A 602 -2.25 15.80 17.09
N GLY A 603 -2.00 16.35 15.89
CA GLY A 603 -3.03 17.05 15.10
C GLY A 603 -3.38 18.44 15.62
N GLN A 604 -2.55 19.02 16.49
CA GLN A 604 -2.68 20.37 17.02
C GLN A 604 -1.51 21.22 16.56
N GLN A 605 -1.73 22.51 16.38
CA GLN A 605 -0.66 23.48 16.20
C GLN A 605 0.18 23.51 17.47
N GLY A 606 1.50 23.46 17.33
CA GLY A 606 2.45 23.45 18.44
C GLY A 606 3.78 24.08 18.07
N PHE A 607 4.67 24.13 19.06
CA PHE A 607 6.02 24.64 18.92
C PHE A 607 7.01 23.77 19.67
N LEU A 608 8.19 23.56 19.07
CA LEU A 608 9.39 23.07 19.74
C LEU A 608 10.01 24.21 20.52
N PHE A 609 10.11 24.06 21.85
CA PHE A 609 10.81 24.98 22.73
C PHE A 609 12.21 24.46 22.99
N THR A 610 13.21 25.04 22.31
CA THR A 610 14.62 24.75 22.59
C THR A 610 15.09 25.61 23.76
N LEU A 611 15.66 24.98 24.79
CA LEU A 611 16.02 25.63 26.04
C LEU A 611 17.54 25.80 26.16
N THR A 612 17.97 26.91 26.78
CA THR A 612 19.39 27.15 27.08
C THR A 612 19.89 26.30 28.24
N ASN A 613 19.05 26.06 29.25
CA ASN A 613 19.32 25.16 30.36
C ASN A 613 18.27 24.03 30.41
N PRO A 614 18.68 22.79 30.73
CA PRO A 614 17.76 21.67 30.84
C PRO A 614 16.72 21.87 31.94
N VAL A 615 15.51 21.36 31.72
CA VAL A 615 14.42 21.35 32.70
C VAL A 615 13.96 19.94 32.99
N ASN A 616 13.46 19.71 34.21
CA ASN A 616 12.87 18.44 34.59
C ASN A 616 11.38 18.44 34.22
N VAL A 617 11.00 17.47 33.40
CA VAL A 617 9.62 17.20 33.02
C VAL A 617 9.17 15.94 33.75
N THR A 618 7.92 15.94 34.22
CA THR A 618 7.32 14.77 34.85
C THR A 618 6.09 14.33 34.08
N TYR A 619 5.88 13.02 33.98
CA TYR A 619 4.72 12.44 33.32
C TYR A 619 4.26 11.20 34.10
N ALA A 620 2.98 10.84 33.95
CA ALA A 620 2.34 9.77 34.71
C ALA A 620 1.72 8.74 33.76
N PRO A 621 2.48 7.71 33.32
CA PRO A 621 1.92 6.61 32.55
C PRO A 621 0.86 5.86 33.36
N ALA A 622 -0.15 5.33 32.67
CA ALA A 622 -1.20 4.55 33.32
C ALA A 622 -0.61 3.30 34.01
N GLY A 623 -0.83 3.18 35.32
CA GLY A 623 -0.38 2.02 36.11
C GLY A 623 1.10 2.05 36.51
N GLU A 624 1.84 3.14 36.23
CA GLU A 624 3.22 3.31 36.65
C GLU A 624 3.37 4.52 37.60
N THR A 625 4.48 4.57 38.33
CA THR A 625 4.82 5.75 39.14
C THR A 625 5.18 6.93 38.25
N VAL A 626 5.09 8.15 38.76
CA VAL A 626 5.54 9.34 38.02
C VAL A 626 7.00 9.19 37.62
N HIS A 627 7.27 9.42 36.34
CA HIS A 627 8.62 9.43 35.79
C HIS A 627 9.10 10.87 35.66
N THR A 628 10.42 11.06 35.77
CA THR A 628 11.07 12.35 35.58
C THR A 628 12.16 12.19 34.53
N ILE A 629 12.14 13.08 33.54
CA ILE A 629 13.18 13.19 32.51
C ILE A 629 13.72 14.62 32.50
N THR A 630 14.98 14.76 32.10
CA THR A 630 15.62 16.06 31.93
C THR A 630 15.76 16.32 30.43
N VAL A 631 15.18 17.42 29.95
CA VAL A 631 15.12 17.73 28.51
C VAL A 631 15.60 19.14 28.21
N THR A 632 16.12 19.33 27.01
CA THR A 632 16.49 20.64 26.45
C THR A 632 15.59 21.07 25.29
N VAL A 633 14.69 20.20 24.84
CA VAL A 633 13.67 20.49 23.83
C VAL A 633 12.34 19.97 24.36
N LEU A 634 11.31 20.81 24.30
CA LEU A 634 9.94 20.44 24.65
C LEU A 634 9.08 20.58 23.39
N GLU A 635 8.27 19.58 23.09
CA GLU A 635 7.24 19.68 22.05
C GLU A 635 5.92 20.08 22.72
N VAL A 636 5.43 21.29 22.44
CA VAL A 636 4.32 21.89 23.19
C VAL A 636 3.19 22.26 22.25
N GLN A 637 1.99 21.72 22.49
CA GLN A 637 0.77 22.20 21.82
C GLN A 637 0.52 23.68 22.17
N LEU A 638 0.11 24.49 21.19
CA LEU A 638 -0.18 25.92 21.37
C LEU A 638 -1.23 26.14 22.47
N GLY A 639 -2.23 25.25 22.53
CA GLY A 639 -3.25 25.23 23.57
C GLY A 639 -2.71 24.88 24.96
N ASP A 640 -1.50 24.38 25.14
CA ASP A 640 -0.90 24.13 26.46
C ASP A 640 0.14 25.19 26.86
N VAL A 641 0.34 26.22 26.04
CA VAL A 641 1.12 27.41 26.42
C VAL A 641 0.23 28.33 27.26
N THR A 642 0.45 28.33 28.58
CA THR A 642 -0.43 28.99 29.55
C THR A 642 0.32 29.84 30.56
N THR A 643 -0.35 30.83 31.16
CA THR A 643 0.27 31.67 32.21
C THR A 643 0.30 30.97 33.58
N ASP A 644 -0.69 30.12 33.85
CA ASP A 644 -0.94 29.52 35.18
C ASP A 644 -1.31 28.03 35.13
N GLY A 645 -1.11 27.37 33.99
CA GLY A 645 -1.55 26.00 33.73
C GLY A 645 -2.96 25.89 33.15
N THR A 646 -3.72 26.99 33.09
CA THR A 646 -5.12 27.03 32.62
C THR A 646 -5.38 28.13 31.59
N THR A 647 -4.95 29.35 31.87
CA THR A 647 -5.17 30.55 31.04
C THR A 647 -4.22 30.55 29.84
N LYS A 648 -4.77 30.47 28.63
CA LYS A 648 -3.99 30.38 27.38
C LYS A 648 -3.28 31.69 27.09
N VAL A 649 -2.02 31.63 26.65
CA VAL A 649 -1.26 32.83 26.24
C VAL A 649 -1.79 33.38 24.92
N ILE A 650 -2.11 32.50 23.97
CA ILE A 650 -2.73 32.86 22.69
C ILE A 650 -4.21 32.48 22.74
N ALA A 651 -5.12 33.42 22.52
CA ALA A 651 -6.54 33.13 22.41
C ALA A 651 -6.83 32.39 21.10
N ALA A 652 -7.84 31.50 21.07
CA ALA A 652 -8.23 30.81 19.83
C ALA A 652 -8.66 31.76 18.70
N THR A 653 -9.10 32.98 19.05
CA THR A 653 -9.49 34.04 18.11
C THR A 653 -8.31 34.91 17.65
N ASP A 654 -7.10 34.68 18.15
CA ASP A 654 -5.93 35.44 17.75
C ASP A 654 -5.56 35.08 16.30
N PRO A 655 -5.22 36.07 15.43
CA PRO A 655 -4.76 35.82 14.06
C PRO A 655 -3.64 34.77 13.96
N PHE A 656 -2.83 34.63 15.02
CA PHE A 656 -1.79 33.61 15.10
C PHE A 656 -2.28 32.18 14.84
N VAL A 657 -3.51 31.85 15.26
CA VAL A 657 -4.10 30.51 15.04
C VAL A 657 -4.47 30.28 13.56
N GLN A 658 -4.89 31.34 12.87
CA GLN A 658 -5.14 31.31 11.42
C GLN A 658 -3.84 31.16 10.64
N VAL A 659 -2.80 31.90 11.04
CA VAL A 659 -1.46 31.82 10.46
C VAL A 659 -0.86 30.44 10.65
N GLY A 660 -0.95 29.86 11.86
CA GLY A 660 -0.46 28.50 12.10
C GLY A 660 -1.18 27.45 11.27
N TRP A 661 -2.50 27.58 11.08
CA TRP A 661 -3.24 26.71 10.16
C TRP A 661 -2.70 26.82 8.73
N ASN A 662 -2.52 28.05 8.22
CA ASN A 662 -1.99 28.29 6.88
C ASN A 662 -0.56 27.72 6.70
N TYR A 663 0.31 27.89 7.70
CA TYR A 663 1.65 27.30 7.69
C TYR A 663 1.60 25.79 7.48
N PHE A 664 0.85 25.08 8.33
CA PHE A 664 0.76 23.62 8.25
C PHE A 664 -0.01 23.12 7.02
N LEU A 665 -0.93 23.92 6.46
CA LEU A 665 -1.62 23.61 5.21
C LEU A 665 -0.63 23.53 4.04
N ILE A 666 0.20 24.57 3.88
CA ILE A 666 1.18 24.64 2.80
C ILE A 666 2.34 23.66 3.05
N HIS A 667 2.80 23.53 4.30
CA HIS A 667 3.82 22.56 4.66
C HIS A 667 3.34 21.11 4.44
N GLY A 668 2.11 20.78 4.84
CA GLY A 668 1.53 19.44 4.68
C GLY A 668 1.26 19.06 3.22
N ASP A 669 0.93 20.02 2.36
CA ASP A 669 0.78 19.77 0.92
C ASP A 669 2.02 19.12 0.30
N ASN A 670 3.22 19.45 0.80
CA ASN A 670 4.50 18.84 0.44
C ASN A 670 4.86 18.92 -1.06
N SER A 671 4.04 19.59 -1.89
CA SER A 671 4.39 19.90 -3.29
C SER A 671 5.35 21.09 -3.40
N LYS A 672 5.58 21.79 -2.27
CA LYS A 672 6.37 23.01 -2.18
C LYS A 672 5.85 24.07 -3.15
N GLY A 673 4.52 24.21 -3.18
CA GLY A 673 3.78 25.18 -3.97
C GLY A 673 3.50 24.80 -5.42
N VAL A 674 3.99 23.65 -5.93
CA VAL A 674 3.76 23.21 -7.32
C VAL A 674 2.27 23.02 -7.63
N HIS A 675 1.48 22.52 -6.68
CA HIS A 675 0.05 22.30 -6.90
C HIS A 675 -0.68 23.61 -7.21
N ASN A 676 -0.36 24.71 -6.53
CA ASN A 676 -1.03 25.99 -6.73
C ASN A 676 -0.14 27.20 -6.37
N PRO A 677 0.82 27.58 -7.24
CA PRO A 677 1.84 28.57 -6.90
C PRO A 677 1.26 29.94 -6.51
N ALA A 678 0.20 30.38 -7.18
CA ALA A 678 -0.42 31.68 -6.93
C ALA A 678 -1.10 31.71 -5.55
N PHE A 679 -1.96 30.73 -5.28
CA PHE A 679 -2.65 30.60 -4.00
C PHE A 679 -1.66 30.46 -2.83
N VAL A 680 -0.65 29.59 -2.97
CA VAL A 680 0.37 29.38 -1.94
C VAL A 680 1.08 30.68 -1.60
N ASN A 681 1.51 31.46 -2.60
CA ASN A 681 2.15 32.74 -2.35
C ASN A 681 1.21 33.75 -1.69
N GLU A 682 -0.05 33.83 -2.12
CA GLU A 682 -1.04 34.72 -1.50
C GLU A 682 -1.28 34.36 -0.03
N VAL A 683 -1.41 33.06 0.28
CA VAL A 683 -1.58 32.54 1.65
C VAL A 683 -0.38 32.87 2.53
N LEU A 684 0.85 32.65 2.04
CA LEU A 684 2.06 32.95 2.80
C LEU A 684 2.23 34.46 3.02
N ASP A 685 2.02 35.28 1.99
CA ASP A 685 2.14 36.73 2.08
C ASP A 685 1.09 37.33 3.03
N ALA A 686 -0.17 36.86 2.96
CA ALA A 686 -1.23 37.27 3.88
C ALA A 686 -0.96 36.84 5.33
N SER A 687 -0.34 35.67 5.51
CA SER A 687 0.02 35.14 6.83
C SER A 687 1.18 35.93 7.46
N LEU A 688 2.20 36.29 6.68
CA LEU A 688 3.29 37.16 7.11
C LEU A 688 2.78 38.56 7.49
N GLU A 689 1.85 39.13 6.71
CA GLU A 689 1.27 40.42 7.01
C GLU A 689 0.44 40.40 8.31
N ALA A 690 -0.25 39.30 8.60
CA ALA A 690 -1.06 39.18 9.82
C ALA A 690 -0.25 39.08 11.12
N LEU A 691 1.07 38.82 11.03
CA LEU A 691 1.97 38.78 12.19
C LEU A 691 2.64 40.12 12.51
N LYS A 692 2.56 41.11 11.61
CA LYS A 692 3.07 42.47 11.81
C LYS A 692 2.10 43.32 12.65
#